data_AF-A0A1N6DBP2-F1
#
_entry.id   AF-A0A1N6DBP2-F1
#
_cell.length_a   1.000
_cell.length_b   1.000
_cell.length_c   1.000
_cell.angle_alpha   90.00
_cell.angle_beta   90.00
_cell.angle_gamma   90.00
#
_symmetry.space_group_name_H-M   'P 1'
#
loop_
_entity.id
_entity.type
_entity.pdbx_description
1 polymer ?
#
loop_
_entity_poly.entity_id
_entity_poly.type
_entity_poly.pdbx_seq_one_letter_code
_entity_poly.pdbx_strand_id
1 'polypeptide(L)'
;MKRTGLLALAATTLVAGPMLAPAQPVHAQIPAFLPSKDSVPAGDPMDIDGDWRVDTIGKVIRIDRGRAYAVDGWIHALVLSVRPNMVTIRNIQRVSDGVYVGDDLPLMGRVTMRVVSPDRIEASVPGLFGATRYNLIRVTGAGNPKVDGPPMFVGTPRTDSPSQAGNIGQGDLPQPAFASLSQAFGEPRPVTETFQGCAIPKSARRNLLAKAPDEEPQEPRDRMTNRQFAPVADDSNDKTTPDAGDLCWTRLDGVWVENRDAVFDTARNDGRQWDVQNSPLAGLLHGNYTTPETLFIAPGDSENELWVMSGTNELRFTRFLSEDHKTIADLIGQTGVSKIYRAEGRSVFGGELTIDYTAGDQLRIRFGRRHFLRPPTAKDNDLSMDDVFVIQYQTDNFAANLKGYNVLTQDPFLLMNNDMGEIFARRDRDEYRIQEKYAVPFGFSLKNELLQGNVFRSTIVSSEREMQEATSSSFGVNATISASGAVNSFLAFVPGTGQIADTGYSVGYSSTRSAMQTMRQNQSVAQVVGYSRAKSYAILVDHAQTRLSADFLTAVGDAQIEGGYRELIDRFGTHYAYAVTYGASAKMTRDITNEAFSETLSETEGDRLEGEARLLGSSIGGFTEGMRTGVNGSGRSIGNEGGRFVAVGGNGSWDSSGYSRGDRVAPILLDLRPLDELLNPINFPDQPDVYTRVRAELGQAINRYLASQARPLSNDRLISRVTYTAPPPEPEPEPGPQIEEWHVYVPQINCRKVGVGTTNEVVGTIRITSAGGTPNGFAQSKELRTDCERGGNGAKKNYSYRASDNEPGLMILRGTRDQIRRYQLKFNFSWKYRGVTNGKNRTSSRTLASTPMQGGGLEIDKSHTTTWTVSPKRRPEVKLKLRVKRIK
;
A
#
# COMPACT_ATOMS: atom_id res chain seq x y z
N MET A 1 4.54 78.44 23.00
CA MET A 1 3.99 78.67 24.36
C MET A 1 2.49 78.37 24.30
N LYS A 2 1.91 77.59 25.24
CA LYS A 2 0.57 76.95 25.16
C LYS A 2 0.54 75.81 24.10
N ARG A 3 0.05 74.57 24.32
CA ARG A 3 -1.26 74.03 24.84
C ARG A 3 -2.43 74.35 23.88
N THR A 4 -3.34 73.47 23.44
CA THR A 4 -3.62 71.99 23.58
C THR A 4 -4.69 71.62 22.50
N GLY A 5 -5.07 70.37 22.17
CA GLY A 5 -4.72 69.00 22.60
C GLY A 5 -5.74 67.94 22.08
N LEU A 6 -5.46 66.63 22.22
CA LEU A 6 -6.25 65.44 21.83
C LEU A 6 -6.62 65.20 20.34
N LEU A 7 -6.24 64.02 19.83
CA LEU A 7 -7.10 63.12 19.03
C LEU A 7 -6.54 61.67 19.12
N ALA A 8 -7.38 60.65 18.89
CA ALA A 8 -7.09 59.27 19.29
C ALA A 8 -6.45 58.40 18.19
N LEU A 9 -5.64 57.41 18.58
CA LEU A 9 -5.26 56.28 17.73
C LEU A 9 -6.26 55.13 17.89
N ALA A 10 -6.70 54.57 16.76
CA ALA A 10 -7.24 53.23 16.68
C ALA A 10 -6.31 52.39 15.78
N ALA A 11 -5.90 51.22 16.25
CA ALA A 11 -4.94 50.36 15.54
C ALA A 11 -5.62 49.06 15.08
N THR A 12 -5.92 48.95 13.78
CA THR A 12 -6.45 47.75 13.14
C THR A 12 -5.36 47.05 12.33
N THR A 13 -4.72 46.05 12.93
CA THR A 13 -3.71 45.21 12.26
C THR A 13 -4.39 44.15 11.37
N LEU A 14 -4.42 44.40 10.06
CA LEU A 14 -4.76 43.40 9.05
C LEU A 14 -3.63 42.36 8.93
N VAL A 15 -3.88 41.13 9.39
CA VAL A 15 -3.01 39.98 9.13
C VAL A 15 -3.57 39.21 7.94
N ALA A 16 -2.93 39.35 6.78
CA ALA A 16 -3.24 38.55 5.59
C ALA A 16 -2.53 37.19 5.67
N GLY A 17 -3.25 36.16 6.14
CA GLY A 17 -2.77 34.78 6.10
C GLY A 17 -2.93 34.18 4.70
N PRO A 18 -1.92 33.48 4.14
CA PRO A 18 -2.08 32.76 2.88
C PRO A 18 -3.00 31.54 3.06
N MET A 19 -4.05 31.43 2.25
CA MET A 19 -4.88 30.22 2.19
C MET A 19 -4.11 29.08 1.51
N LEU A 20 -3.42 28.26 2.30
CA LEU A 20 -2.99 26.94 1.87
C LEU A 20 -4.22 26.05 1.73
N ALA A 21 -4.67 25.84 0.49
CA ALA A 21 -5.64 24.81 0.18
C ALA A 21 -5.02 23.42 0.48
N PRO A 22 -5.79 22.46 1.04
CA PRO A 22 -5.27 21.11 1.26
C PRO A 22 -4.97 20.47 -0.10
N ALA A 23 -3.72 20.04 -0.30
CA ALA A 23 -3.35 19.24 -1.46
C ALA A 23 -4.15 17.93 -1.43
N GLN A 24 -4.95 17.68 -2.46
CA GLN A 24 -5.64 16.40 -2.61
C GLN A 24 -4.58 15.31 -2.88
N PRO A 25 -4.63 14.14 -2.19
CA PRO A 25 -3.72 13.05 -2.48
C PRO A 25 -3.99 12.53 -3.89
N VAL A 26 -3.03 12.78 -4.79
CA VAL A 26 -3.09 12.27 -6.16
C VAL A 26 -2.77 10.78 -6.13
N HIS A 27 -3.81 9.96 -5.93
CA HIS A 27 -3.68 8.51 -6.11
C HIS A 27 -3.09 8.22 -7.49
N ALA A 28 -1.90 7.62 -7.54
CA ALA A 28 -1.19 7.28 -8.78
C ALA A 28 -1.80 6.07 -9.52
N GLN A 29 -3.14 6.03 -9.60
CA GLN A 29 -3.87 5.15 -10.52
C GLN A 29 -3.65 5.65 -11.95
N ILE A 30 -2.64 5.09 -12.62
CA ILE A 30 -2.40 5.34 -14.04
C ILE A 30 -3.67 4.95 -14.81
N PRO A 31 -4.30 5.88 -15.58
CA PRO A 31 -5.41 5.52 -16.44
C PRO A 31 -4.94 4.43 -17.40
N ALA A 32 -5.74 3.37 -17.59
CA ALA A 32 -5.43 2.40 -18.63
C ALA A 32 -5.29 3.13 -19.98
N PHE A 33 -4.28 2.78 -20.79
CA PHE A 33 -4.02 3.39 -22.11
C PHE A 33 -5.03 2.94 -23.18
N LEU A 34 -6.30 2.86 -22.80
CA LEU A 34 -7.44 2.46 -23.60
C LEU A 34 -8.14 3.71 -24.17
N PRO A 35 -8.54 3.70 -25.45
CA PRO A 35 -9.28 4.81 -26.03
C PRO A 35 -10.68 4.94 -25.40
N SER A 36 -11.20 6.16 -25.29
CA SER A 36 -12.61 6.36 -24.90
C SER A 36 -13.54 5.90 -26.02
N LYS A 37 -14.78 5.52 -25.68
CA LYS A 37 -15.80 5.14 -26.67
C LYS A 37 -16.02 6.23 -27.73
N ASP A 38 -15.83 7.49 -27.39
CA ASP A 38 -16.04 8.64 -28.28
C ASP A 38 -14.87 8.81 -29.27
N SER A 39 -13.73 8.17 -29.01
CA SER A 39 -12.55 8.11 -29.89
C SER A 39 -12.47 6.83 -30.75
N VAL A 40 -13.40 5.87 -30.57
CA VAL A 40 -13.55 4.67 -31.42
C VAL A 40 -14.94 4.72 -32.07
N PRO A 41 -15.05 4.98 -33.38
CA PRO A 41 -16.34 5.04 -34.07
C PRO A 41 -17.21 3.80 -33.83
N ALA A 42 -18.52 4.02 -33.73
CA ALA A 42 -19.50 2.94 -33.76
C ALA A 42 -19.68 2.47 -35.22
N GLY A 43 -19.78 1.17 -35.42
CA GLY A 43 -20.18 0.56 -36.69
C GLY A 43 -21.69 0.35 -36.78
N ASP A 44 -22.09 -0.72 -37.46
CA ASP A 44 -23.48 -1.16 -37.54
C ASP A 44 -23.93 -1.93 -36.29
N PRO A 45 -25.24 -1.94 -35.94
CA PRO A 45 -25.78 -2.77 -34.85
C PRO A 45 -25.58 -4.26 -35.05
N MET A 46 -25.47 -5.01 -33.94
CA MET A 46 -25.10 -6.43 -33.93
C MET A 46 -26.02 -7.24 -33.00
N ASP A 47 -26.28 -8.50 -33.33
CA ASP A 47 -27.12 -9.41 -32.52
C ASP A 47 -26.61 -9.61 -31.07
N ILE A 48 -25.33 -9.30 -30.84
CA ILE A 48 -24.63 -9.38 -29.55
C ILE A 48 -24.61 -8.06 -28.77
N ASP A 49 -25.23 -6.97 -29.26
CA ASP A 49 -25.30 -5.71 -28.53
C ASP A 49 -26.06 -5.86 -27.19
N GLY A 50 -25.65 -5.07 -26.19
CA GLY A 50 -26.21 -5.07 -24.83
C GLY A 50 -25.16 -5.03 -23.72
N ASP A 51 -25.63 -5.11 -22.47
CA ASP A 51 -24.78 -5.20 -21.28
C ASP A 51 -24.44 -6.66 -20.94
N TRP A 52 -23.15 -6.91 -20.72
CA TRP A 52 -22.56 -8.22 -20.50
C TRP A 52 -21.59 -8.20 -19.32
N ARG A 53 -21.79 -9.09 -18.35
CA ARG A 53 -20.84 -9.32 -17.27
C ARG A 53 -19.76 -10.30 -17.73
N VAL A 54 -18.51 -9.88 -17.65
CA VAL A 54 -17.33 -10.74 -17.80
C VAL A 54 -17.22 -11.60 -16.55
N ASP A 55 -17.25 -12.92 -16.68
CA ASP A 55 -17.26 -13.86 -15.55
C ASP A 55 -15.99 -13.80 -14.69
N THR A 56 -14.81 -13.80 -15.33
CA THR A 56 -13.49 -13.85 -14.66
C THR A 56 -13.17 -12.64 -13.79
N ILE A 57 -13.82 -11.50 -14.01
CA ILE A 57 -13.60 -10.25 -13.25
C ILE A 57 -14.88 -9.67 -12.60
N GLY A 58 -16.05 -10.25 -12.89
CA GLY A 58 -17.35 -9.82 -12.38
C GLY A 58 -17.86 -8.47 -12.90
N LYS A 59 -17.19 -7.86 -13.87
CA LYS A 59 -17.45 -6.48 -14.36
C LYS A 59 -18.36 -6.45 -15.59
N VAL A 60 -19.21 -5.44 -15.66
CA VAL A 60 -20.06 -5.19 -16.83
C VAL A 60 -19.32 -4.37 -17.89
N ILE A 61 -19.32 -4.90 -19.12
CA ILE A 61 -19.00 -4.19 -20.36
C ILE A 61 -20.28 -4.07 -21.21
N ARG A 62 -20.38 -3.01 -21.99
CA ARG A 62 -21.43 -2.85 -23.00
C ARG A 62 -20.87 -3.13 -24.38
N ILE A 63 -21.45 -4.09 -25.09
CA ILE A 63 -21.26 -4.25 -26.53
C ILE A 63 -22.26 -3.31 -27.22
N ASP A 64 -21.76 -2.44 -28.09
CA ASP A 64 -22.52 -1.41 -28.79
C ASP A 64 -21.85 -1.12 -30.14
N ARG A 65 -22.36 -1.76 -31.20
CA ARG A 65 -22.05 -1.46 -32.61
C ARG A 65 -20.56 -1.60 -32.96
N GLY A 66 -20.05 -2.83 -32.99
CA GLY A 66 -18.68 -3.12 -33.43
C GLY A 66 -17.58 -2.83 -32.40
N ARG A 67 -17.95 -2.51 -31.15
CA ARG A 67 -17.03 -2.20 -30.03
C ARG A 67 -17.66 -2.63 -28.70
N ALA A 68 -16.82 -2.88 -27.71
CA ALA A 68 -17.20 -3.08 -26.32
C ALA A 68 -16.48 -2.07 -25.42
N TYR A 69 -17.17 -1.48 -24.44
CA TYR A 69 -16.58 -0.57 -23.46
C TYR A 69 -17.01 -0.87 -22.03
N ALA A 70 -16.15 -0.51 -21.08
CA ALA A 70 -16.40 -0.63 -19.65
C ALA A 70 -17.66 0.16 -19.23
N VAL A 71 -18.60 -0.51 -18.55
CA VAL A 71 -19.70 0.14 -17.81
C VAL A 71 -19.24 0.32 -16.36
N ASP A 72 -18.79 -0.77 -15.74
CA ASP A 72 -18.09 -0.73 -14.44
C ASP A 72 -16.62 -0.34 -14.63
N GLY A 73 -16.05 0.37 -13.66
CA GLY A 73 -14.61 0.55 -13.57
C GLY A 73 -13.91 -0.64 -12.90
N TRP A 74 -12.66 -0.93 -13.31
CA TRP A 74 -11.79 -1.89 -12.63
C TRP A 74 -10.30 -1.57 -12.79
N ILE A 75 -9.47 -2.23 -11.99
CA ILE A 75 -8.02 -2.19 -12.13
C ILE A 75 -7.59 -3.45 -12.89
N HIS A 76 -7.10 -3.27 -14.12
CA HIS A 76 -6.50 -4.33 -14.93
C HIS A 76 -4.99 -4.39 -14.69
N ALA A 77 -4.39 -5.58 -14.86
CA ALA A 77 -2.94 -5.80 -14.73
C ALA A 77 -2.31 -5.06 -13.53
N LEU A 78 -2.94 -5.21 -12.35
CA LEU A 78 -2.54 -4.66 -11.06
C LEU A 78 -2.58 -3.13 -10.90
N VAL A 79 -2.27 -2.32 -11.93
CA VAL A 79 -2.15 -0.84 -11.82
C VAL A 79 -2.98 -0.02 -12.81
N LEU A 80 -3.50 -0.62 -13.88
CA LEU A 80 -4.16 0.10 -14.96
C LEU A 80 -5.64 0.34 -14.65
N SER A 81 -6.00 1.58 -14.35
CA SER A 81 -7.38 2.00 -14.03
C SER A 81 -8.21 2.06 -15.31
N VAL A 82 -8.95 0.98 -15.61
CA VAL A 82 -9.96 0.91 -16.67
C VAL A 82 -11.20 1.64 -16.16
N ARG A 83 -11.46 2.82 -16.75
CA ARG A 83 -12.54 3.73 -16.35
C ARG A 83 -13.81 3.46 -17.17
N PRO A 84 -15.01 3.73 -16.64
CA PRO A 84 -16.24 3.68 -17.42
C PRO A 84 -16.14 4.49 -18.72
N ASN A 85 -16.68 3.95 -19.81
CA ASN A 85 -16.55 4.43 -21.20
C ASN A 85 -15.17 4.25 -21.86
N MET A 86 -14.19 3.58 -21.24
CA MET A 86 -13.00 3.09 -21.96
C MET A 86 -13.33 1.85 -22.78
N VAL A 87 -12.88 1.81 -24.04
CA VAL A 87 -13.07 0.69 -24.95
C VAL A 87 -12.14 -0.46 -24.56
N THR A 88 -12.72 -1.64 -24.42
CA THR A 88 -12.03 -2.87 -23.99
C THR A 88 -11.92 -3.87 -25.14
N ILE A 89 -12.86 -3.87 -26.08
CA ILE A 89 -12.76 -4.61 -27.34
C ILE A 89 -13.13 -3.67 -28.49
N ARG A 90 -12.37 -3.64 -29.58
CA ARG A 90 -12.69 -2.85 -30.78
C ARG A 90 -12.77 -3.73 -32.02
N ASN A 91 -13.23 -3.15 -33.13
CA ASN A 91 -13.25 -3.81 -34.44
C ASN A 91 -14.03 -5.14 -34.43
N ILE A 92 -15.12 -5.22 -33.66
CA ILE A 92 -15.93 -6.43 -33.54
C ILE A 92 -16.68 -6.66 -34.86
N GLN A 93 -16.43 -7.80 -35.50
CA GLN A 93 -16.98 -8.17 -36.80
C GLN A 93 -17.51 -9.61 -36.77
N ARG A 94 -18.64 -9.87 -37.43
CA ARG A 94 -19.19 -11.23 -37.61
C ARG A 94 -18.38 -11.96 -38.68
N VAL A 95 -17.88 -13.15 -38.38
CA VAL A 95 -17.09 -13.98 -39.32
C VAL A 95 -17.84 -15.21 -39.80
N SER A 96 -18.80 -15.71 -39.02
CA SER A 96 -19.77 -16.71 -39.43
C SER A 96 -21.07 -16.51 -38.66
N ASP A 97 -22.07 -17.38 -38.89
CA ASP A 97 -23.18 -17.42 -37.95
C ASP A 97 -22.70 -17.78 -36.54
N GLY A 98 -23.28 -17.13 -35.52
CA GLY A 98 -22.91 -17.24 -34.11
C GLY A 98 -21.47 -16.86 -33.73
N VAL A 99 -20.58 -16.45 -34.65
CA VAL A 99 -19.16 -16.19 -34.35
C VAL A 99 -18.70 -14.81 -34.81
N TYR A 100 -18.03 -14.13 -33.89
CA TYR A 100 -17.50 -12.79 -34.02
C TYR A 100 -16.01 -12.78 -33.68
N VAL A 101 -15.26 -11.82 -34.23
CA VAL A 101 -13.87 -11.54 -33.84
C VAL A 101 -13.70 -10.06 -33.53
N GLY A 102 -12.75 -9.70 -32.68
CA GLY A 102 -12.38 -8.31 -32.41
C GLY A 102 -10.97 -8.21 -31.82
N ASP A 103 -10.47 -7.00 -31.61
CA ASP A 103 -9.20 -6.78 -30.90
C ASP A 103 -9.50 -6.47 -29.43
N ASP A 104 -9.16 -7.38 -28.52
CA ASP A 104 -9.22 -7.19 -27.06
C ASP A 104 -8.00 -6.36 -26.63
N LEU A 105 -8.28 -5.19 -26.05
CA LEU A 105 -7.27 -4.18 -25.77
C LEU A 105 -6.58 -4.39 -24.40
N PRO A 106 -7.27 -4.79 -23.31
CA PRO A 106 -6.61 -5.26 -22.08
C PRO A 106 -5.72 -6.49 -22.31
N LEU A 107 -6.21 -7.52 -23.01
CA LEU A 107 -5.46 -8.76 -23.26
C LEU A 107 -4.52 -8.67 -24.49
N MET A 108 -4.46 -7.50 -25.15
CA MET A 108 -3.58 -7.18 -26.28
C MET A 108 -3.60 -8.21 -27.43
N GLY A 109 -4.76 -8.83 -27.69
CA GLY A 109 -4.88 -9.97 -28.62
C GLY A 109 -6.22 -10.01 -29.34
N ARG A 110 -6.30 -10.82 -30.40
CA ARG A 110 -7.57 -11.00 -31.14
C ARG A 110 -8.50 -11.94 -30.38
N VAL A 111 -9.62 -11.43 -29.88
CA VAL A 111 -10.68 -12.26 -29.31
C VAL A 111 -11.50 -12.91 -30.43
N THR A 112 -11.78 -14.20 -30.28
CA THR A 112 -12.87 -14.89 -30.97
C THR A 112 -14.01 -15.08 -29.97
N MET A 113 -15.19 -14.60 -30.32
CA MET A 113 -16.41 -14.63 -29.49
C MET A 113 -17.46 -15.52 -30.18
N ARG A 114 -17.87 -16.60 -29.52
CA ARG A 114 -18.89 -17.53 -29.99
C ARG A 114 -20.14 -17.43 -29.13
N VAL A 115 -21.26 -17.08 -29.73
CA VAL A 115 -22.57 -17.13 -29.08
C VAL A 115 -22.93 -18.60 -28.83
N VAL A 116 -23.21 -18.95 -27.58
CA VAL A 116 -23.63 -20.30 -27.17
C VAL A 116 -25.12 -20.32 -26.78
N SER A 117 -25.62 -19.23 -26.23
CA SER A 117 -27.04 -18.96 -26.03
C SER A 117 -27.30 -17.44 -26.07
N PRO A 118 -28.56 -16.96 -26.10
CA PRO A 118 -28.89 -15.53 -26.10
C PRO A 118 -28.28 -14.74 -24.93
N ASP A 119 -27.99 -15.43 -23.83
CA ASP A 119 -27.47 -14.87 -22.58
C ASP A 119 -26.01 -15.26 -22.29
N ARG A 120 -25.36 -16.06 -23.16
CA ARG A 120 -23.96 -16.52 -22.98
C ARG A 120 -23.15 -16.53 -24.27
N ILE A 121 -22.04 -15.78 -24.26
CA ILE A 121 -20.99 -15.82 -25.29
C ILE A 121 -19.70 -16.39 -24.66
N GLU A 122 -19.10 -17.37 -25.31
CA GLU A 122 -17.74 -17.85 -24.99
C GLU A 122 -16.72 -17.01 -25.76
N ALA A 123 -15.82 -16.33 -25.04
CA ALA A 123 -14.75 -15.52 -25.59
C ALA A 123 -13.39 -16.24 -25.40
N SER A 124 -12.52 -16.13 -26.41
CA SER A 124 -11.22 -16.79 -26.44
C SER A 124 -10.18 -15.89 -27.13
N VAL A 125 -9.19 -15.42 -26.37
CA VAL A 125 -8.02 -14.68 -26.89
C VAL A 125 -6.81 -15.63 -26.96
N PRO A 126 -6.20 -15.87 -28.12
CA PRO A 126 -4.95 -16.62 -28.22
C PRO A 126 -3.80 -15.83 -27.57
N GLY A 127 -3.26 -16.35 -26.47
CA GLY A 127 -2.08 -15.82 -25.79
C GLY A 127 -0.86 -16.74 -25.97
N LEU A 128 0.33 -16.23 -25.60
CA LEU A 128 1.61 -16.91 -25.80
C LEU A 128 1.74 -18.26 -25.05
N PHE A 129 0.97 -18.43 -23.97
CA PHE A 129 0.96 -19.63 -23.12
C PHE A 129 -0.35 -20.44 -23.23
N GLY A 130 -1.19 -20.14 -24.21
CA GLY A 130 -2.50 -20.77 -24.41
C GLY A 130 -3.61 -19.76 -24.68
N ALA A 131 -4.80 -20.25 -25.01
CA ALA A 131 -5.96 -19.39 -25.23
C ALA A 131 -6.61 -19.00 -23.89
N THR A 132 -6.54 -17.71 -23.53
CA THR A 132 -7.30 -17.14 -22.41
C THR A 132 -8.78 -17.17 -22.76
N ARG A 133 -9.57 -17.90 -21.96
CA ARG A 133 -11.02 -18.06 -22.17
C ARG A 133 -11.80 -17.41 -21.04
N TYR A 134 -12.89 -16.74 -21.38
CA TYR A 134 -13.84 -16.13 -20.45
C TYR A 134 -15.26 -16.18 -21.02
N ASN A 135 -16.26 -16.01 -20.18
CA ASN A 135 -17.66 -15.95 -20.57
C ASN A 135 -18.19 -14.52 -20.42
N LEU A 136 -19.00 -14.11 -21.38
CA LEU A 136 -19.88 -12.94 -21.26
C LEU A 136 -21.29 -13.42 -20.94
N ILE A 137 -21.84 -12.96 -19.82
CA ILE A 137 -23.18 -13.32 -19.32
C ILE A 137 -24.08 -12.07 -19.41
N ARG A 138 -25.22 -12.15 -20.08
CA ARG A 138 -26.09 -10.97 -20.31
C ARG A 138 -26.66 -10.42 -18.99
N VAL A 139 -26.67 -9.10 -18.84
CA VAL A 139 -27.13 -8.40 -17.62
C VAL A 139 -28.61 -8.01 -17.75
N THR A 140 -29.46 -8.61 -16.92
CA THR A 140 -30.91 -8.37 -16.91
C THR A 140 -31.31 -7.24 -15.95
N GLY A 141 -31.52 -6.05 -16.51
CA GLY A 141 -32.23 -4.93 -15.87
C GLY A 141 -31.37 -4.01 -14.99
N ALA A 142 -31.21 -2.76 -15.40
CA ALA A 142 -30.47 -1.73 -14.67
C ALA A 142 -31.33 -0.47 -14.44
N GLY A 143 -32.01 -0.41 -13.30
CA GLY A 143 -32.55 0.82 -12.71
C GLY A 143 -31.61 1.34 -11.62
N ASN A 144 -31.48 2.66 -11.49
CA ASN A 144 -30.42 3.31 -10.67
C ASN A 144 -31.03 4.46 -9.82
N PRO A 145 -30.29 5.07 -8.87
CA PRO A 145 -30.21 4.65 -7.47
C PRO A 145 -30.75 5.71 -6.50
N LYS A 146 -30.53 5.54 -5.18
CA LYS A 146 -30.57 6.66 -4.23
C LYS A 146 -29.56 6.52 -3.08
N VAL A 147 -29.17 7.66 -2.52
CA VAL A 147 -28.21 7.90 -1.42
C VAL A 147 -28.85 8.89 -0.43
N ASP A 148 -28.45 8.90 0.84
CA ASP A 148 -28.20 10.10 1.71
C ASP A 148 -28.07 9.76 3.22
N GLY A 149 -27.41 10.65 3.97
CA GLY A 149 -27.28 10.71 5.46
C GLY A 149 -27.27 12.19 5.93
N PRO A 150 -26.54 12.64 6.99
CA PRO A 150 -25.84 11.93 8.09
C PRO A 150 -26.46 12.19 9.52
N PRO A 151 -26.22 13.26 10.34
CA PRO A 151 -24.96 13.84 10.89
C PRO A 151 -24.89 14.14 12.44
N MET A 152 -23.67 14.02 13.01
CA MET A 152 -22.99 14.98 13.94
C MET A 152 -23.25 15.09 15.48
N PHE A 153 -22.26 15.75 16.14
CA PHE A 153 -22.07 16.22 17.54
C PHE A 153 -21.23 15.31 18.47
N VAL A 154 -20.02 15.61 19.00
CA VAL A 154 -19.18 16.80 19.37
C VAL A 154 -19.12 17.06 20.90
N GLY A 155 -17.92 17.06 21.51
CA GLY A 155 -17.67 17.51 22.90
C GLY A 155 -16.22 17.30 23.42
N THR A 156 -15.61 18.35 24.00
CA THR A 156 -14.30 18.45 24.72
C THR A 156 -14.37 19.69 25.67
N PRO A 157 -13.34 20.19 26.43
CA PRO A 157 -11.93 19.75 26.66
C PRO A 157 -11.38 19.92 28.12
N ARG A 158 -10.05 19.67 28.32
CA ARG A 158 -9.11 20.21 29.36
C ARG A 158 -9.36 19.88 30.87
N THR A 159 -8.40 19.88 31.81
CA THR A 159 -6.90 19.74 31.89
C THR A 159 -6.56 19.14 33.30
N ASP A 160 -5.43 19.23 34.05
CA ASP A 160 -4.18 20.03 34.04
C ASP A 160 -3.02 19.38 34.86
N SER A 161 -2.00 20.14 35.30
CA SER A 161 -0.76 19.70 36.03
C SER A 161 -0.54 20.55 37.33
N PRO A 162 0.59 20.53 38.11
CA PRO A 162 1.91 19.85 37.94
C PRO A 162 2.61 19.33 39.24
N SER A 163 3.94 19.11 39.15
CA SER A 163 5.00 19.09 40.21
C SER A 163 5.35 17.78 40.93
N GLN A 164 6.52 17.66 41.61
CA GLN A 164 7.91 17.72 41.10
C GLN A 164 8.91 17.17 42.17
N ALA A 165 10.08 16.71 41.71
CA ALA A 165 11.36 16.56 42.46
C ALA A 165 11.51 15.49 43.58
N GLY A 166 12.65 14.79 43.53
CA GLY A 166 13.11 13.82 44.55
C GLY A 166 14.19 12.88 43.96
N ASN A 167 15.48 13.26 44.07
CA ASN A 167 16.53 12.70 43.22
C ASN A 167 17.70 12.06 44.02
N ILE A 168 17.65 10.74 44.21
CA ILE A 168 18.73 9.83 44.70
C ILE A 168 18.45 8.45 44.06
N GLY A 169 19.39 7.64 43.56
CA GLY A 169 20.85 7.79 43.47
C GLY A 169 21.47 6.74 42.52
N GLN A 170 22.60 6.14 42.90
CA GLN A 170 23.27 5.03 42.18
C GLN A 170 23.41 3.78 43.08
N GLY A 171 23.43 2.57 42.49
CA GLY A 171 23.89 1.36 43.20
C GLY A 171 23.39 0.02 42.64
N ASP A 172 24.18 -0.57 41.74
CA ASP A 172 24.37 -2.00 41.42
C ASP A 172 23.20 -3.01 41.23
N LEU A 173 23.33 -3.74 40.12
CA LEU A 173 22.60 -4.94 39.67
C LEU A 173 21.08 -4.80 39.43
N PRO A 174 20.54 -5.39 38.33
CA PRO A 174 19.10 -5.56 38.17
C PRO A 174 18.60 -6.63 39.15
N GLN A 175 18.18 -6.19 40.34
CA GLN A 175 17.39 -7.03 41.23
C GLN A 175 16.13 -7.55 40.49
N PRO A 176 15.63 -8.75 40.82
CA PRO A 176 14.35 -9.20 40.26
C PRO A 176 13.27 -8.18 40.63
N ALA A 177 12.41 -7.82 39.68
CA ALA A 177 11.35 -6.81 39.87
C ALA A 177 10.31 -7.19 40.96
N PHE A 178 10.39 -8.41 41.46
CA PHE A 178 9.58 -8.98 42.53
C PHE A 178 10.49 -9.83 43.44
N ALA A 179 10.37 -9.69 44.75
CA ALA A 179 11.17 -10.43 45.73
C ALA A 179 10.71 -11.90 45.92
N SER A 180 9.55 -12.26 45.37
CA SER A 180 9.01 -13.62 45.38
C SER A 180 8.12 -13.89 44.16
N LEU A 181 7.88 -15.17 43.85
CA LEU A 181 6.85 -15.57 42.88
C LEU A 181 5.46 -15.07 43.29
N SER A 182 5.16 -15.02 44.60
CA SER A 182 3.87 -14.50 45.10
C SER A 182 3.70 -12.99 44.90
N GLN A 183 4.78 -12.21 44.93
CA GLN A 183 4.73 -10.78 44.58
C GLN A 183 4.63 -10.56 43.06
N ALA A 184 5.15 -11.49 42.26
CA ALA A 184 5.06 -11.47 40.80
C ALA A 184 3.65 -11.86 40.30
N PHE A 185 3.09 -12.96 40.80
CA PHE A 185 1.92 -13.67 40.25
C PHE A 185 0.74 -13.82 41.24
N GLY A 186 0.81 -13.20 42.43
CA GLY A 186 -0.18 -13.41 43.49
C GLY A 186 -0.03 -14.79 44.15
N GLU A 187 -0.98 -15.15 45.02
CA GLU A 187 -0.98 -16.50 45.60
C GLU A 187 -1.40 -17.55 44.55
N PRO A 188 -0.66 -18.66 44.40
CA PRO A 188 -1.06 -19.75 43.52
C PRO A 188 -2.29 -20.46 44.07
N ARG A 189 -3.47 -20.12 43.53
CA ARG A 189 -4.73 -20.83 43.79
C ARG A 189 -4.91 -21.94 42.72
N PRO A 190 -5.09 -23.22 43.12
CA PRO A 190 -5.37 -24.29 42.17
C PRO A 190 -6.80 -24.15 41.61
N VAL A 191 -7.00 -24.65 40.39
CA VAL A 191 -8.32 -24.80 39.77
C VAL A 191 -8.51 -26.30 39.53
N THR A 192 -9.46 -26.90 40.25
CA THR A 192 -9.63 -28.37 40.47
C THR A 192 -10.06 -29.18 39.24
N GLU A 193 -10.31 -28.49 38.13
CA GLU A 193 -10.51 -29.02 36.78
C GLU A 193 -10.73 -27.81 35.85
N THR A 194 -10.58 -27.98 34.53
CA THR A 194 -10.99 -26.96 33.55
C THR A 194 -12.53 -26.95 33.41
N PHE A 195 -13.20 -26.45 34.44
CA PHE A 195 -14.66 -26.51 34.54
C PHE A 195 -15.31 -25.54 33.53
N GLN A 196 -15.82 -26.10 32.43
CA GLN A 196 -16.61 -25.38 31.42
C GLN A 196 -18.04 -25.08 31.90
N GLY A 197 -18.48 -25.70 32.99
CA GLY A 197 -19.85 -25.63 33.50
C GLY A 197 -20.85 -26.48 32.71
N CYS A 198 -22.12 -26.34 33.07
CA CYS A 198 -23.23 -27.09 32.49
C CYS A 198 -24.47 -26.21 32.32
N ALA A 199 -25.43 -26.67 31.52
CA ALA A 199 -26.67 -25.93 31.27
C ALA A 199 -27.57 -25.91 32.52
N ILE A 200 -28.10 -24.73 32.86
CA ILE A 200 -29.07 -24.56 33.96
C ILE A 200 -30.37 -25.30 33.59
N PRO A 201 -30.81 -26.32 34.35
CA PRO A 201 -32.02 -27.08 34.02
C PRO A 201 -33.27 -26.21 34.09
N LYS A 202 -34.24 -26.44 33.18
CA LYS A 202 -35.57 -25.79 33.25
C LYS A 202 -36.39 -26.18 34.50
N SER A 203 -35.91 -27.17 35.25
CA SER A 203 -36.39 -27.57 36.57
C SER A 203 -35.70 -26.84 37.73
N ALA A 204 -34.53 -26.21 37.53
CA ALA A 204 -33.68 -25.64 38.60
C ALA A 204 -34.45 -24.78 39.60
N ARG A 205 -35.25 -23.81 39.11
CA ARG A 205 -36.09 -22.95 39.95
C ARG A 205 -37.14 -23.72 40.78
N ARG A 206 -37.69 -24.83 40.27
CA ARG A 206 -38.60 -25.71 41.04
C ARG A 206 -37.86 -26.57 42.05
N ASN A 207 -36.67 -27.06 41.71
CA ASN A 207 -35.84 -27.85 42.62
C ASN A 207 -35.37 -27.00 43.81
N LEU A 208 -34.93 -25.76 43.57
CA LEU A 208 -34.53 -24.81 44.62
C LEU A 208 -35.71 -24.42 45.53
N LEU A 209 -36.87 -24.09 44.95
CA LEU A 209 -38.07 -23.71 45.71
C LEU A 209 -38.78 -24.88 46.43
N ALA A 210 -38.30 -26.11 46.29
CA ALA A 210 -38.85 -27.28 46.97
C ALA A 210 -38.14 -27.61 48.29
N LYS A 211 -37.03 -26.94 48.63
CA LYS A 211 -36.26 -27.19 49.85
C LYS A 211 -36.80 -26.34 51.02
N ALA A 212 -36.99 -26.96 52.18
CA ALA A 212 -37.54 -26.31 53.37
C ALA A 212 -36.47 -25.48 54.13
N PRO A 213 -36.85 -24.49 54.98
CA PRO A 213 -35.91 -23.47 55.47
C PRO A 213 -35.11 -23.84 56.73
N ASP A 214 -35.35 -25.00 57.34
CA ASP A 214 -35.17 -25.19 58.79
C ASP A 214 -33.87 -25.92 59.23
N GLU A 215 -32.88 -26.12 58.34
CA GLU A 215 -31.57 -26.70 58.70
C GLU A 215 -30.40 -25.76 58.31
N GLU A 216 -29.59 -25.37 59.31
CA GLU A 216 -28.34 -24.63 59.09
C GLU A 216 -27.26 -25.56 58.46
N PRO A 217 -26.69 -25.24 57.29
CA PRO A 217 -25.73 -26.13 56.64
C PRO A 217 -24.40 -26.22 57.42
N GLN A 218 -23.98 -27.44 57.77
CA GLN A 218 -22.58 -27.68 58.12
C GLN A 218 -21.75 -27.81 56.85
N GLU A 219 -20.85 -26.85 56.64
CA GLU A 219 -20.15 -26.64 55.37
C GLU A 219 -19.13 -27.77 55.09
N PRO A 220 -19.27 -28.52 53.98
CA PRO A 220 -18.40 -29.67 53.70
C PRO A 220 -16.98 -29.23 53.34
N ARG A 221 -16.00 -29.95 53.89
CA ARG A 221 -14.56 -29.67 53.75
C ARG A 221 -13.82 -30.83 53.09
N ASP A 222 -12.83 -30.48 52.28
CA ASP A 222 -11.87 -31.42 51.69
C ASP A 222 -11.10 -32.16 52.80
N ARG A 223 -11.13 -33.50 52.77
CA ARG A 223 -10.48 -34.36 53.79
C ARG A 223 -8.95 -34.39 53.72
N MET A 224 -8.35 -33.92 52.62
CA MET A 224 -6.89 -33.80 52.46
C MET A 224 -6.40 -32.36 52.62
N THR A 225 -7.10 -31.36 52.07
CA THR A 225 -6.65 -29.95 52.13
C THR A 225 -7.33 -29.10 53.21
N ASN A 226 -8.40 -29.60 53.84
CA ASN A 226 -9.23 -28.89 54.83
C ASN A 226 -9.84 -27.56 54.33
N ARG A 227 -9.86 -27.36 53.01
CA ARG A 227 -10.50 -26.22 52.35
C ARG A 227 -12.00 -26.43 52.21
N GLN A 228 -12.69 -25.31 52.06
CA GLN A 228 -14.12 -25.19 51.88
C GLN A 228 -14.42 -24.89 50.41
N PHE A 229 -15.40 -25.56 49.81
CA PHE A 229 -15.74 -25.35 48.41
C PHE A 229 -16.69 -24.16 48.25
N ALA A 230 -16.54 -23.37 47.17
CA ALA A 230 -17.65 -22.55 46.68
C ALA A 230 -18.83 -23.48 46.30
N PRO A 231 -20.09 -23.05 46.48
CA PRO A 231 -21.10 -23.93 47.05
C PRO A 231 -21.49 -25.13 46.18
N VAL A 232 -21.02 -26.31 46.62
CA VAL A 232 -21.76 -27.57 46.47
C VAL A 232 -22.91 -27.51 47.48
N ALA A 233 -24.14 -27.53 46.99
CA ALA A 233 -25.31 -27.34 47.84
C ALA A 233 -25.75 -28.66 48.49
N ASP A 234 -25.18 -28.92 49.68
CA ASP A 234 -25.63 -29.88 50.70
C ASP A 234 -25.48 -31.38 50.35
N ASP A 235 -24.64 -32.06 51.13
CA ASP A 235 -24.35 -33.51 51.07
C ASP A 235 -25.16 -34.26 52.16
N SER A 236 -26.42 -33.85 52.37
CA SER A 236 -27.34 -34.48 53.32
C SER A 236 -27.64 -35.92 52.89
N ASN A 237 -27.45 -36.84 53.84
CA ASN A 237 -27.15 -38.26 53.57
C ASN A 237 -28.40 -39.12 53.29
N ASP A 238 -29.42 -38.55 52.64
CA ASP A 238 -30.66 -39.23 52.26
C ASP A 238 -30.76 -39.44 50.74
N LYS A 239 -31.41 -40.52 50.32
CA LYS A 239 -31.33 -41.10 48.97
C LYS A 239 -32.26 -40.41 47.95
N THR A 240 -32.41 -39.10 48.08
CA THR A 240 -33.23 -38.26 47.19
C THR A 240 -32.54 -36.97 46.75
N THR A 241 -31.39 -36.64 47.33
CA THR A 241 -30.51 -35.55 46.84
C THR A 241 -29.96 -35.94 45.46
N PRO A 242 -30.06 -35.06 44.44
CA PRO A 242 -29.39 -35.27 43.16
C PRO A 242 -27.86 -35.38 43.35
N ASP A 243 -27.17 -36.12 42.48
CA ASP A 243 -25.71 -36.28 42.58
C ASP A 243 -25.00 -34.92 42.49
N ALA A 244 -23.77 -34.79 42.99
CA ALA A 244 -23.01 -33.54 42.88
C ALA A 244 -22.82 -33.05 41.42
N GLY A 245 -22.96 -33.96 40.44
CA GLY A 245 -23.02 -33.63 39.01
C GLY A 245 -24.30 -32.92 38.55
N ASP A 246 -25.44 -33.09 39.24
CA ASP A 246 -26.73 -32.49 38.88
C ASP A 246 -26.87 -31.01 39.28
N LEU A 247 -25.96 -30.49 40.11
CA LEU A 247 -25.93 -29.10 40.59
C LEU A 247 -24.76 -28.26 40.05
N CYS A 248 -23.99 -28.78 39.08
CA CYS A 248 -22.87 -28.12 38.38
C CYS A 248 -23.15 -26.68 37.87
N TRP A 249 -24.42 -26.32 37.71
CA TRP A 249 -24.89 -25.03 37.21
C TRP A 249 -24.91 -23.92 38.29
N THR A 250 -24.70 -24.23 39.57
CA THR A 250 -24.51 -23.23 40.65
C THR A 250 -23.06 -22.78 40.79
N ARG A 251 -22.09 -23.69 40.62
CA ARG A 251 -20.63 -23.44 40.74
C ARG A 251 -20.18 -22.21 39.93
N LEU A 252 -19.43 -21.31 40.55
CA LEU A 252 -18.90 -20.10 39.91
C LEU A 252 -17.45 -20.22 39.43
N ASP A 253 -16.73 -21.20 39.97
CA ASP A 253 -15.35 -21.52 39.62
C ASP A 253 -15.23 -22.00 38.16
N GLY A 254 -14.00 -22.13 37.69
CA GLY A 254 -13.69 -22.54 36.32
C GLY A 254 -13.55 -21.38 35.34
N VAL A 255 -13.98 -21.61 34.10
CA VAL A 255 -13.65 -20.77 32.93
C VAL A 255 -14.86 -19.96 32.46
N TRP A 256 -14.68 -18.65 32.27
CA TRP A 256 -15.69 -17.74 31.73
C TRP A 256 -15.13 -16.92 30.57
N VAL A 257 -15.83 -16.87 29.44
CA VAL A 257 -15.38 -16.17 28.22
C VAL A 257 -16.19 -14.87 28.03
N GLU A 258 -15.51 -13.81 27.61
CA GLU A 258 -16.12 -12.53 27.26
C GLU A 258 -17.11 -12.72 26.11
N ASN A 259 -18.36 -12.30 26.31
CA ASN A 259 -19.43 -12.37 25.32
C ASN A 259 -19.23 -11.26 24.25
N ARG A 260 -18.18 -11.43 23.45
CA ARG A 260 -17.70 -10.54 22.41
C ARG A 260 -17.04 -11.36 21.32
N ASP A 261 -17.48 -11.20 20.08
CA ASP A 261 -16.81 -11.78 18.93
C ASP A 261 -15.36 -11.26 18.80
N ALA A 262 -14.45 -12.15 18.38
CA ALA A 262 -13.16 -11.73 17.86
C ALA A 262 -13.37 -10.96 16.54
N VAL A 263 -12.95 -9.71 16.50
CA VAL A 263 -13.05 -8.81 15.33
C VAL A 263 -11.66 -8.39 14.85
N PHE A 264 -11.56 -8.02 13.58
CA PHE A 264 -10.31 -7.56 12.98
C PHE A 264 -9.83 -6.25 13.62
N ASP A 265 -8.60 -6.22 14.14
CA ASP A 265 -8.07 -5.09 14.92
C ASP A 265 -7.47 -4.00 14.01
N THR A 266 -8.32 -3.07 13.57
CA THR A 266 -7.94 -1.91 12.75
C THR A 266 -7.14 -0.84 13.49
N ALA A 267 -6.99 -0.91 14.82
CA ALA A 267 -6.29 0.11 15.59
C ALA A 267 -4.76 -0.06 15.56
N ARG A 268 -4.25 -1.26 15.28
CA ARG A 268 -2.81 -1.58 15.27
C ARG A 268 -2.06 -1.16 14.00
N ASN A 269 -2.77 -0.89 12.90
CA ASN A 269 -2.17 -0.42 11.64
C ASN A 269 -3.19 0.42 10.87
N ASP A 270 -3.08 1.74 10.99
CA ASP A 270 -3.95 2.72 10.31
C ASP A 270 -3.62 2.90 8.82
N GLY A 271 -2.65 2.15 8.28
CA GLY A 271 -2.19 2.26 6.89
C GLY A 271 -1.08 3.28 6.63
N ARG A 272 -0.59 4.01 7.65
CA ARG A 272 0.46 5.05 7.50
C ARG A 272 1.69 4.62 6.73
N GLN A 273 2.27 3.47 7.08
CA GLN A 273 3.50 2.96 6.49
C GLN A 273 3.35 2.52 5.00
N TRP A 274 2.13 2.55 4.45
CA TRP A 274 1.79 2.02 3.12
C TRP A 274 0.90 2.99 2.30
N ASP A 275 0.74 4.23 2.77
CA ASP A 275 -0.13 5.28 2.19
C ASP A 275 -1.58 4.85 1.87
N VAL A 276 -2.13 3.92 2.67
CA VAL A 276 -3.54 3.50 2.61
C VAL A 276 -4.34 3.99 3.82
N GLN A 277 -3.95 5.16 4.35
CA GLN A 277 -4.62 5.78 5.50
C GLN A 277 -6.12 6.02 5.24
N ASN A 278 -6.96 5.60 6.19
CA ASN A 278 -8.43 5.68 6.10
C ASN A 278 -9.05 4.88 4.93
N SER A 279 -8.28 4.01 4.27
CA SER A 279 -8.77 3.11 3.23
C SER A 279 -9.11 1.73 3.81
N PRO A 280 -10.19 1.06 3.36
CA PRO A 280 -10.45 -0.34 3.73
C PRO A 280 -9.31 -1.28 3.30
N LEU A 281 -8.45 -0.86 2.36
CA LEU A 281 -7.25 -1.61 1.95
C LEU A 281 -6.18 -1.71 3.06
N ALA A 282 -6.21 -0.86 4.10
CA ALA A 282 -5.34 -1.03 5.27
C ALA A 282 -5.53 -2.42 5.93
N GLY A 283 -6.76 -2.96 5.88
CA GLY A 283 -7.06 -4.30 6.38
C GLY A 283 -6.43 -5.46 5.59
N LEU A 284 -5.77 -5.20 4.46
CA LEU A 284 -4.95 -6.18 3.74
C LEU A 284 -3.50 -6.25 4.27
N LEU A 285 -3.10 -5.31 5.13
CA LEU A 285 -1.70 -5.19 5.57
C LEU A 285 -1.28 -6.18 6.65
N HIS A 286 -2.22 -6.69 7.44
CA HIS A 286 -1.96 -7.57 8.60
C HIS A 286 -3.17 -8.47 8.88
N GLY A 287 -2.99 -9.48 9.74
CA GLY A 287 -4.00 -10.48 10.11
C GLY A 287 -4.44 -10.42 11.58
N ASN A 288 -4.43 -9.24 12.22
CA ASN A 288 -4.68 -9.11 13.66
C ASN A 288 -6.16 -9.23 14.03
N TYR A 289 -6.46 -9.92 15.13
CA TYR A 289 -7.79 -9.97 15.72
C TYR A 289 -7.78 -9.66 17.22
N THR A 290 -8.84 -9.02 17.69
CA THR A 290 -9.08 -8.79 19.11
C THR A 290 -9.38 -10.12 19.80
N THR A 291 -8.54 -10.55 20.74
CA THR A 291 -8.80 -11.75 21.54
C THR A 291 -9.95 -11.47 22.54
N PRO A 292 -11.05 -12.24 22.55
CA PRO A 292 -12.03 -12.19 23.63
C PRO A 292 -11.35 -12.58 24.94
N GLU A 293 -11.56 -11.81 26.00
CA GLU A 293 -10.96 -12.13 27.29
C GLU A 293 -11.54 -13.41 27.86
N THR A 294 -10.72 -14.23 28.50
CA THR A 294 -11.17 -15.32 29.35
C THR A 294 -10.87 -14.97 30.81
N LEU A 295 -11.69 -15.43 31.75
CA LEU A 295 -11.48 -15.33 33.19
C LEU A 295 -11.29 -16.73 33.76
N PHE A 296 -10.39 -16.83 34.71
CA PHE A 296 -10.33 -17.93 35.66
C PHE A 296 -10.95 -17.49 36.97
N ILE A 297 -11.84 -18.30 37.51
CA ILE A 297 -12.36 -18.12 38.86
C ILE A 297 -11.98 -19.35 39.68
N ALA A 298 -11.22 -19.13 40.74
CA ALA A 298 -10.99 -20.11 41.78
C ALA A 298 -11.90 -19.80 42.99
N PRO A 299 -12.39 -20.82 43.71
CA PRO A 299 -13.16 -20.61 44.93
C PRO A 299 -12.30 -19.91 46.00
N GLY A 300 -12.90 -18.99 46.75
CA GLY A 300 -12.34 -18.52 48.01
C GLY A 300 -12.72 -19.43 49.18
N ASP A 301 -12.35 -19.03 50.38
CA ASP A 301 -12.59 -19.84 51.60
C ASP A 301 -14.07 -19.77 52.09
N SER A 302 -14.96 -19.08 51.35
CA SER A 302 -16.42 -19.04 51.54
C SER A 302 -17.17 -18.71 50.23
N GLU A 303 -18.49 -18.91 50.18
CA GLU A 303 -19.32 -18.53 49.01
C GLU A 303 -19.33 -17.03 48.68
N ASN A 304 -18.94 -16.19 49.64
CA ASN A 304 -18.82 -14.74 49.50
C ASN A 304 -17.42 -14.29 49.05
N GLU A 305 -16.52 -15.23 48.75
CA GLU A 305 -15.16 -14.96 48.27
C GLU A 305 -14.86 -15.65 46.93
N LEU A 306 -14.32 -14.90 45.98
CA LEU A 306 -13.86 -15.39 44.68
C LEU A 306 -12.44 -14.89 44.40
N TRP A 307 -11.63 -15.73 43.76
CA TRP A 307 -10.31 -15.33 43.25
C TRP A 307 -10.34 -15.32 41.72
N VAL A 308 -10.16 -14.14 41.11
CA VAL A 308 -10.33 -13.93 39.66
C VAL A 308 -9.01 -13.55 39.00
N MET A 309 -8.63 -14.27 37.95
CA MET A 309 -7.43 -14.04 37.13
C MET A 309 -7.80 -13.95 35.64
N SER A 310 -6.98 -13.29 34.81
CA SER A 310 -7.17 -13.24 33.36
C SER A 310 -6.62 -14.51 32.68
N GLY A 311 -7.26 -14.89 31.57
CA GLY A 311 -6.82 -15.95 30.66
C GLY A 311 -5.48 -15.65 29.99
N THR A 312 -5.28 -14.39 29.60
CA THR A 312 -4.29 -13.99 28.60
C THR A 312 -3.47 -12.76 28.99
N ASN A 313 -4.03 -11.82 29.78
CA ASN A 313 -3.46 -10.49 30.01
C ASN A 313 -2.81 -10.29 31.40
N GLU A 314 -3.41 -10.77 32.49
CA GLU A 314 -2.89 -10.62 33.86
C GLU A 314 -2.89 -11.94 34.65
N LEU A 315 -1.70 -12.30 35.15
CA LEU A 315 -1.39 -13.57 35.81
C LEU A 315 -1.50 -13.50 37.34
N ARG A 316 -2.37 -12.63 37.85
CA ARG A 316 -2.60 -12.42 39.28
C ARG A 316 -4.03 -12.72 39.63
N PHE A 317 -4.24 -13.62 40.57
CA PHE A 317 -5.53 -13.78 41.21
C PHE A 317 -5.84 -12.52 42.05
N THR A 318 -6.86 -11.78 41.65
CA THR A 318 -7.46 -10.71 42.45
C THR A 318 -8.52 -11.31 43.37
N ARG A 319 -8.46 -11.03 44.67
CA ARG A 319 -9.49 -11.41 45.64
C ARG A 319 -10.69 -10.48 45.55
N PHE A 320 -11.89 -11.05 45.44
CA PHE A 320 -13.18 -10.39 45.36
C PHE A 320 -14.08 -10.87 46.51
N LEU A 321 -14.61 -9.94 47.30
CA LEU A 321 -15.41 -10.21 48.50
C LEU A 321 -16.82 -9.63 48.36
N SER A 322 -17.84 -10.36 48.80
CA SER A 322 -19.24 -9.95 48.78
C SER A 322 -19.77 -9.71 50.20
N GLU A 323 -20.42 -8.56 50.40
CA GLU A 323 -21.06 -8.15 51.66
C GLU A 323 -22.60 -8.16 51.54
N ASP A 324 -23.15 -8.69 50.44
CA ASP A 324 -24.58 -8.59 50.13
C ASP A 324 -25.43 -9.79 50.56
N HIS A 325 -24.78 -10.82 51.11
CA HIS A 325 -25.37 -12.05 51.66
C HIS A 325 -26.35 -12.81 50.75
N LYS A 326 -26.34 -12.56 49.42
CA LYS A 326 -27.15 -13.33 48.46
C LYS A 326 -26.43 -14.61 48.05
N THR A 327 -27.12 -15.72 47.96
CA THR A 327 -26.58 -16.94 47.34
C THR A 327 -26.66 -16.84 45.81
N ILE A 328 -26.04 -17.80 45.10
CA ILE A 328 -26.24 -17.94 43.64
C ILE A 328 -27.60 -18.59 43.32
N ALA A 329 -28.18 -19.34 44.25
CA ALA A 329 -29.55 -19.87 44.12
C ALA A 329 -30.59 -18.73 44.04
N ASP A 330 -30.42 -17.65 44.82
CA ASP A 330 -31.32 -16.49 44.82
C ASP A 330 -31.41 -15.79 43.46
N LEU A 331 -30.34 -15.84 42.66
CA LEU A 331 -30.31 -15.24 41.33
C LEU A 331 -31.14 -16.04 40.32
N ILE A 332 -31.24 -17.36 40.49
CA ILE A 332 -31.58 -18.28 39.40
C ILE A 332 -33.08 -18.29 39.12
N GLY A 333 -33.42 -17.84 37.91
CA GLY A 333 -34.80 -17.58 37.49
C GLY A 333 -35.39 -16.27 38.03
N GLN A 334 -34.57 -15.38 38.61
CA GLN A 334 -34.94 -14.02 39.05
C GLN A 334 -34.19 -12.95 38.24
N THR A 335 -34.70 -12.61 37.06
CA THR A 335 -34.09 -11.60 36.19
C THR A 335 -34.10 -10.21 36.85
N GLY A 336 -32.93 -9.56 36.88
CA GLY A 336 -32.75 -8.25 37.50
C GLY A 336 -32.26 -8.29 38.96
N VAL A 337 -32.29 -9.45 39.62
CA VAL A 337 -31.52 -9.67 40.86
C VAL A 337 -30.05 -9.88 40.50
N SER A 338 -29.14 -9.37 41.32
CA SER A 338 -27.70 -9.53 41.13
C SER A 338 -26.94 -9.67 42.46
N LYS A 339 -25.86 -10.45 42.45
CA LYS A 339 -24.86 -10.51 43.52
C LYS A 339 -23.69 -9.59 43.17
N ILE A 340 -23.16 -8.87 44.16
CA ILE A 340 -22.06 -7.91 43.97
C ILE A 340 -20.85 -8.31 44.83
N TYR A 341 -19.66 -8.34 44.22
CA TYR A 341 -18.38 -8.50 44.91
C TYR A 341 -17.50 -7.26 44.66
N ARG A 342 -16.68 -6.89 45.64
CA ARG A 342 -15.70 -5.80 45.58
C ARG A 342 -14.28 -6.37 45.58
N ALA A 343 -13.39 -5.79 44.78
CA ALA A 343 -11.98 -6.18 44.80
C ALA A 343 -11.30 -5.66 46.08
N GLU A 344 -10.53 -6.52 46.77
CA GLU A 344 -9.73 -6.12 47.94
C GLU A 344 -8.47 -5.31 47.55
N GLY A 345 -8.18 -5.20 46.25
CA GLY A 345 -7.05 -4.47 45.71
C GLY A 345 -7.27 -3.95 44.29
N ARG A 346 -6.20 -3.48 43.65
CA ARG A 346 -6.25 -2.95 42.27
C ARG A 346 -6.37 -4.08 41.25
N SER A 347 -7.58 -4.27 40.73
CA SER A 347 -7.87 -5.18 39.61
C SER A 347 -7.76 -4.50 38.24
N VAL A 348 -7.27 -5.21 37.21
CA VAL A 348 -7.40 -4.77 35.79
C VAL A 348 -8.86 -4.77 35.30
N PHE A 349 -9.75 -5.53 35.96
CA PHE A 349 -11.17 -5.61 35.59
C PHE A 349 -12.03 -4.49 36.22
N GLY A 350 -11.46 -3.72 37.14
CA GLY A 350 -12.17 -2.74 37.97
C GLY A 350 -12.56 -3.27 39.36
N GLY A 351 -12.94 -2.36 40.25
CA GLY A 351 -13.15 -2.67 41.68
C GLY A 351 -14.46 -3.35 42.04
N GLU A 352 -15.31 -3.69 41.06
CA GLU A 352 -16.63 -4.29 41.29
C GLU A 352 -16.94 -5.36 40.22
N LEU A 353 -17.32 -6.55 40.69
CA LEU A 353 -17.80 -7.68 39.91
C LEU A 353 -19.29 -7.87 40.22
N THR A 354 -20.13 -7.94 39.19
CA THR A 354 -21.57 -8.24 39.35
C THR A 354 -21.91 -9.58 38.70
N ILE A 355 -22.70 -10.41 39.37
CA ILE A 355 -23.26 -11.65 38.81
C ILE A 355 -24.77 -11.47 38.68
N ASP A 356 -25.33 -11.69 37.48
CA ASP A 356 -26.78 -11.64 37.24
C ASP A 356 -27.29 -12.82 36.42
N TYR A 357 -28.56 -13.20 36.64
CA TYR A 357 -29.26 -14.20 35.83
C TYR A 357 -29.97 -13.51 34.67
N THR A 358 -29.67 -13.95 33.45
CA THR A 358 -30.20 -13.35 32.23
C THR A 358 -31.54 -13.95 31.81
N ALA A 359 -32.32 -13.21 31.01
CA ALA A 359 -33.57 -13.71 30.42
C ALA A 359 -33.38 -14.83 29.37
N GLY A 360 -32.14 -15.23 29.09
CA GLY A 360 -31.79 -16.37 28.22
C GLY A 360 -31.43 -17.65 28.99
N ASP A 361 -31.83 -17.75 30.27
CA ASP A 361 -31.53 -18.85 31.19
C ASP A 361 -30.02 -19.13 31.36
N GLN A 362 -29.22 -18.06 31.48
CA GLN A 362 -27.78 -18.11 31.71
C GLN A 362 -27.37 -17.20 32.87
N LEU A 363 -26.51 -17.71 33.78
CA LEU A 363 -25.70 -16.87 34.67
C LEU A 363 -24.68 -16.08 33.85
N ARG A 364 -24.44 -14.83 34.25
CA ARG A 364 -23.52 -13.90 33.59
C ARG A 364 -22.70 -13.13 34.62
N ILE A 365 -21.39 -13.08 34.41
CA ILE A 365 -20.46 -12.26 35.19
C ILE A 365 -20.21 -10.94 34.46
N ARG A 366 -20.04 -9.84 35.20
CA ARG A 366 -19.96 -8.49 34.65
C ARG A 366 -18.88 -7.67 35.32
N PHE A 367 -18.11 -6.99 34.48
CA PHE A 367 -17.14 -5.97 34.88
C PHE A 367 -17.50 -4.66 34.17
N GLY A 368 -18.36 -3.87 34.83
CA GLY A 368 -18.98 -2.67 34.25
C GLY A 368 -19.82 -2.96 33.01
N ARG A 369 -19.23 -2.72 31.82
CA ARG A 369 -19.81 -2.99 30.49
C ARG A 369 -19.33 -4.30 29.85
N ARG A 370 -18.30 -4.94 30.40
CA ARG A 370 -17.84 -6.26 29.94
C ARG A 370 -18.76 -7.33 30.49
N HIS A 371 -19.13 -8.29 29.66
CA HIS A 371 -20.02 -9.40 30.00
C HIS A 371 -19.30 -10.71 29.74
N PHE A 372 -19.39 -11.64 30.68
CA PHE A 372 -18.74 -12.95 30.61
C PHE A 372 -19.78 -14.04 30.84
N LEU A 373 -19.72 -15.09 30.03
CA LEU A 373 -20.59 -16.26 30.07
C LEU A 373 -19.72 -17.51 30.17
N ARG A 374 -20.27 -18.63 30.62
CA ARG A 374 -19.55 -19.91 30.51
C ARG A 374 -19.37 -20.29 29.04
N PRO A 375 -18.24 -20.88 28.63
CA PRO A 375 -18.08 -21.40 27.28
C PRO A 375 -19.15 -22.47 27.02
N PRO A 376 -19.69 -22.57 25.79
CA PRO A 376 -20.57 -23.68 25.45
C PRO A 376 -19.77 -24.99 25.52
N THR A 377 -20.33 -26.00 26.17
CA THR A 377 -19.81 -27.36 26.06
C THR A 377 -19.80 -27.77 24.58
N ALA A 378 -18.73 -28.43 24.16
CA ALA A 378 -18.68 -29.01 22.82
C ALA A 378 -19.83 -30.01 22.67
N LYS A 379 -20.42 -30.04 21.47
CA LYS A 379 -21.37 -31.07 21.05
C LYS A 379 -20.77 -31.76 19.85
N ASP A 380 -20.66 -33.07 19.93
CA ASP A 380 -20.19 -33.88 18.83
C ASP A 380 -21.13 -33.73 17.62
N ASN A 381 -20.56 -33.85 16.43
CA ASN A 381 -21.28 -33.59 15.18
C ASN A 381 -21.77 -34.94 14.62
N ASP A 382 -23.07 -35.07 14.33
CA ASP A 382 -23.69 -36.34 13.87
C ASP A 382 -23.17 -36.89 12.52
N LEU A 383 -22.21 -36.21 11.88
CA LEU A 383 -21.65 -36.53 10.57
C LEU A 383 -20.12 -36.64 10.68
N SER A 384 -19.53 -37.73 10.17
CA SER A 384 -18.07 -37.88 10.07
C SER A 384 -17.46 -36.96 9.01
N MET A 385 -16.23 -36.47 9.24
CA MET A 385 -15.46 -35.70 8.26
C MET A 385 -15.04 -36.53 7.02
N ASP A 386 -15.20 -37.86 7.06
CA ASP A 386 -15.06 -38.77 5.91
C ASP A 386 -16.33 -38.84 5.03
N ASP A 387 -17.44 -38.21 5.42
CA ASP A 387 -18.65 -38.17 4.60
C ASP A 387 -18.37 -37.43 3.27
N VAL A 388 -18.87 -38.00 2.16
CA VAL A 388 -18.76 -37.44 0.80
C VAL A 388 -19.28 -36.00 0.72
N PHE A 389 -20.28 -35.64 1.54
CA PHE A 389 -20.82 -34.29 1.62
C PHE A 389 -19.93 -33.32 2.44
N VAL A 390 -18.99 -33.83 3.25
CA VAL A 390 -18.09 -33.03 4.10
C VAL A 390 -16.69 -32.90 3.52
N ILE A 391 -16.21 -33.88 2.74
CA ILE A 391 -14.91 -33.82 2.04
C ILE A 391 -14.75 -32.53 1.22
N GLN A 392 -15.81 -32.08 0.53
CA GLN A 392 -15.85 -30.82 -0.23
C GLN A 392 -15.72 -29.53 0.62
N TYR A 393 -15.78 -29.64 1.94
CA TYR A 393 -15.69 -28.52 2.90
C TYR A 393 -14.40 -28.57 3.75
N GLN A 394 -13.48 -29.51 3.51
CA GLN A 394 -12.24 -29.58 4.29
C GLN A 394 -11.37 -28.32 4.09
N THR A 395 -10.73 -27.86 5.16
CA THR A 395 -9.91 -26.63 5.17
C THR A 395 -8.47 -26.92 4.72
N ASP A 396 -8.21 -26.69 3.43
CA ASP A 396 -6.86 -26.73 2.85
C ASP A 396 -5.84 -25.98 3.73
N ASN A 397 -4.70 -26.62 4.02
CA ASN A 397 -3.58 -26.06 4.77
C ASN A 397 -3.83 -25.75 6.28
N PHE A 398 -4.89 -26.27 6.90
CA PHE A 398 -5.20 -26.10 8.34
C PHE A 398 -4.03 -26.39 9.30
N ALA A 399 -3.04 -27.21 8.92
CA ALA A 399 -1.84 -27.45 9.71
C ALA A 399 -1.08 -26.19 10.16
N ALA A 400 -1.23 -25.05 9.44
CA ALA A 400 -0.68 -23.76 9.87
C ALA A 400 -1.30 -23.23 11.18
N ASN A 401 -2.55 -23.60 11.51
CA ASN A 401 -3.18 -23.26 12.79
C ASN A 401 -2.66 -24.11 13.97
N LEU A 402 -2.09 -25.28 13.70
CA LEU A 402 -1.62 -26.21 14.74
C LEU A 402 -0.17 -25.94 15.17
N LYS A 403 0.64 -25.36 14.30
CA LYS A 403 2.09 -25.22 14.48
C LYS A 403 2.51 -24.05 15.37
N GLY A 404 3.67 -24.24 16.01
CA GLY A 404 4.48 -23.16 16.56
C GLY A 404 5.24 -22.37 15.52
N TYR A 405 5.77 -21.22 15.92
CA TYR A 405 6.44 -20.27 15.06
C TYR A 405 7.62 -19.60 15.79
N ASN A 406 8.79 -19.62 15.15
CA ASN A 406 9.96 -18.87 15.59
C ASN A 406 9.99 -17.52 14.86
N VAL A 407 9.76 -16.42 15.60
CA VAL A 407 9.62 -15.08 15.02
C VAL A 407 10.88 -14.54 14.37
N LEU A 408 12.06 -15.09 14.68
CA LEU A 408 13.31 -14.69 14.00
C LEU A 408 13.55 -15.47 12.71
N THR A 409 13.19 -16.75 12.65
CA THR A 409 13.55 -17.63 11.53
C THR A 409 12.47 -17.75 10.45
N GLN A 410 11.18 -17.63 10.81
CA GLN A 410 10.06 -17.76 9.87
C GLN A 410 10.13 -16.72 8.74
N ASP A 411 9.98 -17.17 7.48
CA ASP A 411 9.82 -16.24 6.36
C ASP A 411 8.41 -15.59 6.38
N PRO A 412 8.29 -14.26 6.34
CA PRO A 412 7.00 -13.54 6.36
C PRO A 412 6.09 -13.79 5.17
N PHE A 413 6.56 -14.44 4.11
CA PHE A 413 5.78 -14.67 2.91
C PHE A 413 5.52 -16.16 2.66
N LEU A 414 6.47 -17.02 3.00
CA LEU A 414 6.36 -18.47 2.84
C LEU A 414 5.96 -19.14 4.17
N LEU A 415 4.77 -18.83 4.67
CA LEU A 415 4.29 -19.26 6.00
C LEU A 415 4.11 -20.79 6.16
N MET A 416 4.03 -21.53 5.04
CA MET A 416 4.03 -23.00 5.03
C MET A 416 5.44 -23.60 5.14
N ASN A 417 6.49 -22.82 4.89
CA ASN A 417 7.87 -23.22 5.14
C ASN A 417 8.15 -23.01 6.64
N ASN A 418 7.63 -23.94 7.44
CA ASN A 418 7.72 -23.95 8.89
C ASN A 418 8.02 -25.38 9.37
N ASP A 419 9.17 -25.56 9.99
CA ASP A 419 9.71 -26.83 10.52
C ASP A 419 9.33 -27.09 12.00
N MET A 420 8.79 -26.10 12.71
CA MET A 420 8.35 -26.24 14.10
C MET A 420 7.23 -27.28 14.29
N GLY A 421 7.16 -27.85 15.49
CA GLY A 421 6.16 -28.84 15.89
C GLY A 421 4.73 -28.31 16.03
N GLU A 422 3.77 -29.23 16.11
CA GLU A 422 2.35 -28.93 16.39
C GLU A 422 2.14 -28.74 17.89
N ILE A 423 1.65 -27.56 18.29
CA ILE A 423 1.35 -27.17 19.68
C ILE A 423 -0.07 -27.54 20.05
N PHE A 424 -1.02 -27.36 19.13
CA PHE A 424 -2.41 -27.76 19.32
C PHE A 424 -2.59 -29.20 18.85
N ALA A 425 -3.41 -29.96 19.57
CA ALA A 425 -3.76 -31.31 19.15
C ALA A 425 -4.59 -31.29 17.86
N ARG A 426 -4.35 -32.28 17.00
CA ARG A 426 -5.30 -32.65 15.95
C ARG A 426 -6.57 -33.18 16.60
N ARG A 427 -7.71 -32.88 15.97
CA ARG A 427 -9.03 -33.34 16.40
C ARG A 427 -9.39 -34.67 15.77
N ASP A 428 -10.23 -35.42 16.46
CA ASP A 428 -10.87 -36.62 15.94
C ASP A 428 -11.89 -36.26 14.84
N ARG A 429 -12.34 -37.26 14.06
CA ARG A 429 -13.04 -37.04 12.77
C ARG A 429 -14.49 -36.56 12.90
N ASP A 430 -14.98 -36.49 14.11
CA ASP A 430 -16.30 -36.05 14.59
C ASP A 430 -16.20 -34.74 15.41
N GLU A 431 -15.04 -34.42 15.98
CA GLU A 431 -14.79 -33.18 16.73
C GLU A 431 -14.59 -31.92 15.82
N TYR A 432 -15.55 -31.66 14.94
CA TYR A 432 -15.59 -30.46 14.09
C TYR A 432 -17.00 -29.85 13.98
N ARG A 433 -17.07 -28.59 13.53
CA ARG A 433 -18.31 -27.88 13.17
C ARG A 433 -18.26 -27.39 11.74
N ILE A 434 -19.38 -27.49 11.01
CA ILE A 434 -19.50 -26.85 9.69
C ILE A 434 -19.81 -25.36 9.92
N GLN A 435 -18.91 -24.49 9.51
CA GLN A 435 -19.12 -23.04 9.48
C GLN A 435 -19.15 -22.58 8.02
N GLU A 436 -20.35 -22.16 7.58
CA GLU A 436 -20.70 -21.79 6.20
C GLU A 436 -20.45 -22.87 5.13
N LYS A 437 -19.19 -23.04 4.72
CA LYS A 437 -18.72 -23.97 3.68
C LYS A 437 -17.42 -24.67 4.07
N TYR A 438 -17.08 -24.62 5.37
CA TYR A 438 -15.81 -25.12 5.88
C TYR A 438 -16.03 -26.01 7.10
N ALA A 439 -15.40 -27.18 7.12
CA ALA A 439 -15.23 -28.00 8.31
C ALA A 439 -14.13 -27.35 9.18
N VAL A 440 -14.53 -26.85 10.34
CA VAL A 440 -13.67 -26.15 11.31
C VAL A 440 -13.59 -27.00 12.58
N PRO A 441 -12.42 -27.54 12.96
CA PRO A 441 -12.29 -28.38 14.15
C PRO A 441 -12.64 -27.65 15.46
N PHE A 442 -13.12 -28.35 16.49
CA PHE A 442 -13.42 -27.71 17.79
C PHE A 442 -12.16 -27.12 18.46
N GLY A 443 -12.34 -26.04 19.21
CA GLY A 443 -11.22 -25.17 19.59
C GLY A 443 -10.79 -24.16 18.52
N PHE A 444 -11.44 -24.15 17.35
CA PHE A 444 -11.18 -23.13 16.32
C PHE A 444 -12.49 -22.52 15.80
N SER A 445 -12.42 -21.27 15.36
CA SER A 445 -13.55 -20.54 14.76
C SER A 445 -13.12 -19.85 13.47
N LEU A 446 -14.00 -19.84 12.46
CA LEU A 446 -13.76 -19.15 11.20
C LEU A 446 -14.39 -17.76 11.19
N LYS A 447 -13.64 -16.78 10.70
CA LYS A 447 -14.10 -15.41 10.41
C LYS A 447 -13.93 -15.15 8.92
N ASN A 448 -14.98 -14.65 8.28
CA ASN A 448 -15.03 -14.49 6.83
C ASN A 448 -14.34 -13.19 6.40
N GLU A 449 -13.39 -13.25 5.47
CA GLU A 449 -12.56 -12.10 5.08
C GLU A 449 -12.78 -11.77 3.59
N LEU A 450 -13.80 -10.96 3.32
CA LEU A 450 -14.20 -10.54 1.97
C LEU A 450 -13.33 -9.40 1.40
N LEU A 451 -12.26 -9.00 2.10
CA LEU A 451 -11.32 -7.98 1.66
C LEU A 451 -10.47 -8.48 0.49
N GLN A 452 -10.75 -7.96 -0.70
CA GLN A 452 -9.97 -8.13 -1.91
C GLN A 452 -9.43 -6.78 -2.39
N GLY A 453 -8.21 -6.79 -2.91
CA GLY A 453 -7.56 -5.62 -3.47
C GLY A 453 -6.09 -5.88 -3.74
N ASN A 454 -5.33 -4.81 -3.96
CA ASN A 454 -3.88 -4.84 -4.01
C ASN A 454 -3.34 -3.68 -3.17
N VAL A 455 -2.19 -3.85 -2.50
CA VAL A 455 -1.54 -2.77 -1.76
C VAL A 455 -0.09 -2.62 -2.21
N PHE A 456 0.07 -1.91 -3.32
CA PHE A 456 1.38 -1.56 -3.87
C PHE A 456 2.01 -0.45 -3.06
N ARG A 457 2.67 -0.83 -1.96
CA ARG A 457 3.88 -0.10 -1.57
C ARG A 457 4.93 -0.35 -2.65
N SER A 458 5.56 0.72 -3.11
CA SER A 458 6.84 0.68 -3.81
C SER A 458 7.76 1.50 -2.92
N THR A 459 8.65 0.84 -2.20
CA THR A 459 9.56 1.48 -1.24
C THR A 459 10.98 1.08 -1.59
N ILE A 460 11.87 2.06 -1.68
CA ILE A 460 13.30 1.81 -1.73
C ILE A 460 13.70 1.31 -0.34
N VAL A 461 14.20 0.08 -0.30
CA VAL A 461 14.85 -0.53 0.85
C VAL A 461 16.34 -0.48 0.60
N SER A 462 17.10 0.12 1.50
CA SER A 462 18.54 0.34 1.38
C SER A 462 19.32 0.04 2.66
N SER A 463 18.66 -0.01 3.82
CA SER A 463 19.23 -0.40 5.12
C SER A 463 18.63 -1.72 5.63
N GLU A 464 19.27 -2.35 6.62
CA GLU A 464 18.75 -3.60 7.19
C GLU A 464 17.44 -3.35 7.96
N ARG A 465 17.30 -2.17 8.59
CA ARG A 465 16.06 -1.77 9.26
C ARG A 465 14.91 -1.53 8.28
N GLU A 466 15.14 -0.81 7.18
CA GLU A 466 14.14 -0.61 6.12
C GLU A 466 13.64 -1.95 5.53
N MET A 467 14.53 -2.94 5.41
CA MET A 467 14.19 -4.27 4.91
C MET A 467 13.27 -5.02 5.87
N GLN A 468 13.53 -4.90 7.18
CA GLN A 468 12.66 -5.48 8.20
C GLN A 468 11.29 -4.79 8.25
N GLU A 469 11.23 -3.46 8.25
CA GLU A 469 9.97 -2.70 8.24
C GLU A 469 9.13 -2.92 6.97
N ALA A 470 9.77 -3.27 5.84
CA ALA A 470 9.06 -3.66 4.62
C ALA A 470 8.51 -5.10 4.67
N THR A 471 9.14 -6.02 5.40
CA THR A 471 8.83 -7.46 5.37
C THR A 471 8.03 -7.97 6.57
N SER A 472 8.13 -7.34 7.74
CA SER A 472 7.48 -7.80 8.98
C SER A 472 5.95 -7.79 8.92
N SER A 473 5.33 -6.93 8.10
CA SER A 473 3.88 -6.70 8.03
C SER A 473 2.97 -7.93 7.93
N SER A 474 3.44 -9.04 7.35
CA SER A 474 2.65 -10.27 7.27
C SER A 474 2.35 -10.89 8.64
N PHE A 475 3.20 -10.61 9.63
CA PHE A 475 2.99 -10.98 11.02
C PHE A 475 2.30 -9.80 11.72
N GLY A 476 1.16 -10.06 12.34
CA GLY A 476 0.37 -9.06 13.05
C GLY A 476 1.05 -8.46 14.28
N VAL A 477 2.12 -9.09 14.77
CA VAL A 477 2.90 -8.61 15.91
C VAL A 477 3.74 -7.40 15.53
N ASN A 478 3.33 -6.22 16.02
CA ASN A 478 4.24 -5.11 16.29
C ASN A 478 5.14 -5.47 17.50
N ALA A 479 5.92 -6.55 17.37
CA ALA A 479 6.95 -6.96 18.31
C ALA A 479 8.25 -6.22 18.00
N THR A 480 8.30 -4.93 18.32
CA THR A 480 9.57 -4.23 18.54
C THR A 480 10.20 -4.78 19.81
N ILE A 481 11.25 -5.58 19.64
CA ILE A 481 12.03 -6.16 20.73
C ILE A 481 12.91 -5.05 21.32
N SER A 482 12.84 -4.88 22.63
CA SER A 482 13.53 -3.79 23.34
C SER A 482 14.98 -4.09 23.71
N ALA A 483 15.73 -3.05 24.07
CA ALA A 483 17.13 -3.12 24.49
C ALA A 483 17.38 -4.07 25.68
N SER A 484 16.38 -4.25 26.55
CA SER A 484 16.41 -5.15 27.71
C SER A 484 16.04 -6.59 27.37
N GLY A 485 15.86 -6.92 26.09
CA GLY A 485 15.43 -8.24 25.63
C GLY A 485 13.94 -8.54 25.86
N ALA A 486 13.19 -7.61 26.47
CA ALA A 486 11.76 -7.76 26.66
C ALA A 486 11.02 -7.57 25.33
N VAL A 487 10.40 -8.66 24.86
CA VAL A 487 9.25 -8.64 23.96
C VAL A 487 7.99 -8.34 24.79
N ASN A 488 6.87 -8.07 24.15
CA ASN A 488 5.54 -7.78 24.72
C ASN A 488 4.92 -8.89 25.62
N SER A 489 5.74 -9.80 26.16
CA SER A 489 5.45 -10.61 27.34
C SER A 489 4.97 -9.76 28.52
N PHE A 490 4.18 -10.37 29.42
CA PHE A 490 3.54 -9.72 30.59
C PHE A 490 4.48 -8.83 31.44
N LEU A 491 5.76 -9.18 31.54
CA LEU A 491 6.78 -8.44 32.29
C LEU A 491 7.07 -7.02 31.75
N ALA A 492 6.63 -6.69 30.53
CA ALA A 492 6.78 -5.36 29.93
C ALA A 492 5.62 -4.39 30.26
N PHE A 493 4.46 -4.88 30.71
CA PHE A 493 3.25 -4.06 30.88
C PHE A 493 3.12 -3.43 32.28
N VAL A 494 4.15 -2.69 32.70
CA VAL A 494 4.08 -1.82 33.89
C VAL A 494 3.57 -0.43 33.48
N PRO A 495 2.37 0.01 33.92
CA PRO A 495 1.85 1.32 33.57
C PRO A 495 2.55 2.43 34.37
N GLY A 496 3.63 2.98 33.82
CA GLY A 496 4.31 4.16 34.37
C GLY A 496 5.76 4.38 33.90
N THR A 497 6.46 3.34 33.44
CA THR A 497 7.81 3.48 32.88
C THR A 497 7.76 4.00 31.43
N GLY A 498 8.65 4.94 31.10
CA GLY A 498 8.60 5.71 29.85
C GLY A 498 8.88 4.93 28.57
N GLN A 499 8.89 5.64 27.42
CA GLN A 499 9.14 5.09 26.09
C GLN A 499 10.38 4.18 26.09
N ILE A 500 10.15 2.88 25.93
CA ILE A 500 11.21 1.89 25.82
C ILE A 500 11.91 2.12 24.48
N ALA A 501 13.23 2.31 24.51
CA ALA A 501 14.00 2.65 23.32
C ALA A 501 13.89 1.53 22.27
N ASP A 502 13.35 1.88 21.10
CA ASP A 502 13.20 0.96 19.96
C ASP A 502 14.57 0.60 19.37
N THR A 503 15.07 -0.56 19.73
CA THR A 503 16.35 -1.11 19.27
C THR A 503 16.30 -1.73 17.87
N GLY A 504 15.15 -1.73 17.18
CA GLY A 504 15.07 -2.14 15.78
C GLY A 504 15.36 -3.63 15.55
N TYR A 505 14.93 -4.51 16.46
CA TYR A 505 14.73 -5.93 16.15
C TYR A 505 13.23 -6.25 16.20
N SER A 506 12.74 -6.94 15.17
CA SER A 506 11.37 -7.47 15.10
C SER A 506 11.31 -8.77 14.27
N VAL A 507 10.10 -9.19 13.92
CA VAL A 507 9.79 -10.47 13.24
C VAL A 507 10.41 -10.54 11.83
N GLY A 508 10.82 -11.73 11.39
CA GLY A 508 11.38 -11.96 10.04
C GLY A 508 12.86 -11.58 9.88
N TYR A 509 13.62 -11.53 10.99
CA TYR A 509 15.03 -11.15 11.02
C TYR A 509 15.94 -12.04 10.14
N SER A 510 15.68 -13.34 10.01
CA SER A 510 16.40 -14.25 9.11
C SER A 510 16.24 -13.85 7.64
N SER A 511 15.00 -13.58 7.21
CA SER A 511 14.64 -13.19 5.85
C SER A 511 15.21 -11.81 5.53
N THR A 512 15.16 -10.88 6.49
CA THR A 512 15.84 -9.57 6.45
C THR A 512 17.35 -9.72 6.21
N ARG A 513 18.04 -10.51 7.05
CA ARG A 513 19.49 -10.75 6.94
C ARG A 513 19.85 -11.43 5.62
N SER A 514 19.07 -12.42 5.21
CA SER A 514 19.25 -13.15 3.95
C SER A 514 19.12 -12.22 2.74
N ALA A 515 18.04 -11.42 2.66
CA ALA A 515 17.85 -10.43 1.60
C ALA A 515 18.99 -9.41 1.56
N MET A 516 19.43 -8.88 2.71
CA MET A 516 20.56 -7.95 2.79
C MET A 516 21.93 -8.62 2.57
N GLN A 517 22.04 -9.95 2.58
CA GLN A 517 23.22 -10.68 2.11
C GLN A 517 23.16 -10.86 0.59
N THR A 518 22.00 -11.21 0.03
CA THR A 518 21.78 -11.28 -1.42
C THR A 518 22.01 -9.93 -2.10
N MET A 519 21.50 -8.82 -1.57
CA MET A 519 21.77 -7.48 -2.11
C MET A 519 23.27 -7.17 -2.15
N ARG A 520 24.02 -7.50 -1.09
CA ARG A 520 25.48 -7.31 -1.04
C ARG A 520 26.23 -8.21 -2.04
N GLN A 521 25.74 -9.43 -2.29
CA GLN A 521 26.28 -10.33 -3.31
C GLN A 521 25.97 -9.83 -4.73
N ASN A 522 24.77 -9.30 -4.95
CA ASN A 522 24.29 -8.72 -6.21
C ASN A 522 24.78 -7.27 -6.44
N GLN A 523 25.75 -6.78 -5.66
CA GLN A 523 26.28 -5.40 -5.69
C GLN A 523 25.18 -4.31 -5.69
N SER A 524 24.04 -4.61 -5.06
CA SER A 524 22.82 -3.83 -5.09
C SER A 524 22.73 -2.88 -3.90
N VAL A 525 22.43 -1.61 -4.18
CA VAL A 525 22.39 -0.50 -3.22
C VAL A 525 20.98 -0.20 -2.71
N ALA A 526 19.97 -0.74 -3.40
CA ALA A 526 18.59 -0.75 -2.94
C ALA A 526 17.82 -1.97 -3.49
N GLN A 527 16.67 -2.27 -2.89
CA GLN A 527 15.65 -3.18 -3.40
C GLN A 527 14.29 -2.49 -3.34
N VAL A 528 13.50 -2.60 -4.41
CA VAL A 528 12.09 -2.19 -4.44
C VAL A 528 11.22 -3.40 -4.15
N VAL A 529 10.37 -3.34 -3.13
CA VAL A 529 9.46 -4.42 -2.73
C VAL A 529 8.01 -3.98 -2.86
N GLY A 530 7.17 -4.81 -3.48
CA GLY A 530 5.72 -4.62 -3.59
C GLY A 530 4.91 -5.90 -3.39
N TYR A 531 3.67 -5.74 -2.94
CA TYR A 531 2.79 -6.85 -2.53
C TYR A 531 1.39 -6.77 -3.15
N SER A 532 0.77 -7.94 -3.30
CA SER A 532 -0.68 -8.10 -3.52
C SER A 532 -1.21 -9.16 -2.57
N ARG A 533 -2.43 -8.98 -2.06
CA ARG A 533 -3.08 -9.85 -1.06
C ARG A 533 -4.58 -9.83 -1.28
N ALA A 534 -5.18 -11.01 -1.40
CA ALA A 534 -6.63 -11.18 -1.43
C ALA A 534 -6.99 -12.20 -0.37
N LYS A 535 -7.74 -11.77 0.66
CA LYS A 535 -8.16 -12.65 1.75
C LYS A 535 -9.37 -13.51 1.32
N SER A 536 -9.60 -14.57 2.09
CA SER A 536 -10.77 -15.44 1.96
C SER A 536 -11.47 -15.61 3.30
N TYR A 537 -10.72 -16.02 4.31
CA TYR A 537 -11.18 -16.21 5.69
C TYR A 537 -9.97 -16.19 6.62
N ALA A 538 -10.21 -16.10 7.92
CA ALA A 538 -9.22 -16.44 8.95
C ALA A 538 -9.77 -17.52 9.87
N ILE A 539 -8.89 -18.38 10.36
CA ILE A 539 -9.20 -19.37 11.39
C ILE A 539 -8.49 -18.94 12.68
N LEU A 540 -9.27 -18.74 13.73
CA LEU A 540 -8.87 -18.21 15.03
C LEU A 540 -8.97 -19.29 16.11
N VAL A 541 -8.05 -19.26 17.07
CA VAL A 541 -8.04 -20.08 18.29
C VAL A 541 -9.19 -19.69 19.22
N ASP A 542 -9.94 -20.69 19.68
CA ASP A 542 -10.94 -20.60 20.74
C ASP A 542 -10.35 -21.19 22.03
N HIS A 543 -9.72 -20.32 22.83
CA HIS A 543 -8.88 -20.73 23.96
C HIS A 543 -9.58 -21.65 24.95
N ALA A 544 -10.87 -21.44 25.23
CA ALA A 544 -11.63 -22.24 26.19
C ALA A 544 -11.99 -23.64 25.68
N GLN A 545 -11.82 -23.91 24.38
CA GLN A 545 -12.11 -25.19 23.75
C GLN A 545 -10.89 -25.92 23.17
N THR A 546 -9.76 -25.24 22.89
CA THR A 546 -8.54 -25.89 22.36
C THR A 546 -7.97 -26.98 23.27
N ARG A 547 -7.35 -28.01 22.67
CA ARG A 547 -6.46 -28.96 23.37
C ARG A 547 -5.03 -28.76 22.88
N LEU A 548 -4.05 -28.84 23.78
CA LEU A 548 -2.63 -28.89 23.43
C LEU A 548 -2.22 -30.31 22.98
N SER A 549 -1.17 -30.41 22.17
CA SER A 549 -0.63 -31.69 21.70
C SER A 549 0.13 -32.40 22.83
N ALA A 550 0.11 -33.74 22.83
CA ALA A 550 0.91 -34.54 23.75
C ALA A 550 2.41 -34.20 23.66
N ASP A 551 2.92 -33.97 22.45
CA ASP A 551 4.29 -33.51 22.19
C ASP A 551 4.66 -32.22 22.94
N PHE A 552 3.78 -31.22 22.93
CA PHE A 552 4.00 -29.95 23.61
C PHE A 552 3.79 -30.06 25.13
N LEU A 553 2.79 -30.82 25.58
CA LEU A 553 2.53 -31.08 27.00
C LEU A 553 3.74 -31.79 27.66
N THR A 554 4.31 -32.80 27.00
CA THR A 554 5.53 -33.48 27.46
C THR A 554 6.68 -32.49 27.59
N ALA A 555 6.97 -31.68 26.55
CA ALA A 555 8.05 -30.70 26.60
C ALA A 555 7.87 -29.59 27.67
N VAL A 556 6.62 -29.25 28.04
CA VAL A 556 6.35 -28.37 29.19
C VAL A 556 6.62 -29.08 30.53
N GLY A 557 6.29 -30.36 30.66
CA GLY A 557 6.64 -31.18 31.83
C GLY A 557 8.15 -31.36 31.99
N ASP A 558 8.87 -31.66 30.90
CA ASP A 558 10.33 -31.75 30.88
C ASP A 558 10.96 -30.41 31.29
N ALA A 559 10.44 -29.29 30.75
CA ALA A 559 10.89 -27.94 31.12
C ALA A 559 10.57 -27.59 32.59
N GLN A 560 9.45 -28.07 33.15
CA GLN A 560 9.07 -27.86 34.56
C GLN A 560 10.04 -28.56 35.53
N ILE A 561 10.51 -29.76 35.16
CA ILE A 561 11.38 -30.62 35.97
C ILE A 561 12.85 -30.22 35.82
N GLU A 562 13.31 -30.01 34.58
CA GLU A 562 14.74 -29.84 34.27
C GLU A 562 15.15 -28.38 34.02
N GLY A 563 14.20 -27.45 33.85
CA GLY A 563 14.47 -26.08 33.39
C GLY A 563 14.89 -26.00 31.91
N GLY A 564 14.62 -27.05 31.12
CA GLY A 564 15.04 -27.27 29.74
C GLY A 564 14.42 -26.36 28.66
N TYR A 565 13.98 -25.15 29.01
CA TYR A 565 13.19 -24.24 28.14
C TYR A 565 13.77 -24.01 26.73
N ARG A 566 15.08 -24.18 26.54
CA ARG A 566 15.70 -24.07 25.23
C ARG A 566 15.21 -25.15 24.26
N GLU A 567 15.04 -26.40 24.68
CA GLU A 567 14.61 -27.48 23.78
C GLU A 567 13.16 -27.28 23.35
N LEU A 568 12.29 -26.83 24.27
CA LEU A 568 10.93 -26.38 23.95
C LEU A 568 10.96 -25.27 22.88
N ILE A 569 11.84 -24.28 23.03
CA ILE A 569 11.99 -23.18 22.05
C ILE A 569 12.56 -23.64 20.71
N ASP A 570 13.56 -24.53 20.71
CA ASP A 570 14.18 -25.02 19.47
C ASP A 570 13.24 -26.04 18.74
N ARG A 571 12.25 -26.66 19.42
CA ARG A 571 11.23 -27.58 18.84
C ARG A 571 9.90 -26.92 18.44
N PHE A 572 9.40 -25.95 19.21
CA PHE A 572 8.10 -25.29 18.98
C PHE A 572 8.20 -23.79 18.68
N GLY A 573 9.41 -23.22 18.70
CA GLY A 573 9.66 -21.82 18.41
C GLY A 573 9.39 -20.93 19.60
N THR A 574 8.66 -19.84 19.37
CA THR A 574 8.56 -18.73 20.35
C THR A 574 7.14 -18.19 20.51
N HIS A 575 6.29 -18.44 19.50
CA HIS A 575 4.92 -17.99 19.43
C HIS A 575 4.03 -19.10 18.83
N TYR A 576 2.73 -19.08 19.09
CA TYR A 576 1.71 -19.83 18.35
C TYR A 576 0.89 -18.87 17.48
N ALA A 577 0.18 -19.39 16.48
CA ALA A 577 -0.79 -18.60 15.72
C ALA A 577 -2.15 -18.54 16.45
N TYR A 578 -2.47 -17.39 17.04
CA TYR A 578 -3.82 -17.10 17.54
C TYR A 578 -4.81 -16.98 16.38
N ALA A 579 -4.37 -16.42 15.25
CA ALA A 579 -5.13 -16.41 14.01
C ALA A 579 -4.24 -16.69 12.80
N VAL A 580 -4.77 -17.42 11.83
CA VAL A 580 -4.16 -17.63 10.51
C VAL A 580 -5.14 -17.09 9.47
N THR A 581 -4.73 -16.08 8.69
CA THR A 581 -5.54 -15.60 7.56
C THR A 581 -5.19 -16.38 6.30
N TYR A 582 -6.19 -16.98 5.69
CA TYR A 582 -6.10 -17.73 4.44
C TYR A 582 -6.60 -16.90 3.26
N GLY A 583 -6.01 -17.14 2.10
CA GLY A 583 -6.33 -16.46 0.87
C GLY A 583 -5.24 -16.72 -0.15
N ALA A 584 -4.84 -15.68 -0.86
CA ALA A 584 -3.66 -15.69 -1.72
C ALA A 584 -2.85 -14.40 -1.56
N SER A 585 -1.56 -14.47 -1.84
CA SER A 585 -0.67 -13.30 -1.87
C SER A 585 0.45 -13.45 -2.91
N ALA A 586 0.88 -12.32 -3.45
CA ALA A 586 2.04 -12.19 -4.31
C ALA A 586 3.04 -11.16 -3.75
N LYS A 587 4.33 -11.41 -3.92
CA LYS A 587 5.45 -10.52 -3.56
C LYS A 587 6.36 -10.36 -4.78
N MET A 588 6.67 -9.12 -5.12
CA MET A 588 7.65 -8.78 -6.15
C MET A 588 8.81 -8.00 -5.50
N THR A 589 10.04 -8.34 -5.87
CA THR A 589 11.28 -7.72 -5.40
C THR A 589 12.16 -7.38 -6.60
N ARG A 590 12.54 -6.12 -6.77
CA ARG A 590 13.52 -5.67 -7.79
C ARG A 590 14.77 -5.12 -7.13
N ASP A 591 15.92 -5.70 -7.44
CA ASP A 591 17.21 -5.18 -6.99
C ASP A 591 17.63 -3.98 -7.87
N ILE A 592 18.28 -2.99 -7.25
CA ILE A 592 18.80 -1.77 -7.87
C ILE A 592 20.31 -1.74 -7.68
N THR A 593 21.07 -1.79 -8.77
CA THR A 593 22.54 -1.77 -8.71
C THR A 593 23.09 -0.37 -8.46
N ASN A 594 24.35 -0.31 -8.07
CA ASN A 594 25.09 0.94 -7.90
C ASN A 594 25.12 1.79 -9.18
N GLU A 595 25.21 1.14 -10.34
CA GLU A 595 25.30 1.76 -11.67
C GLU A 595 23.97 2.42 -12.05
N ALA A 596 22.85 1.71 -11.89
CA ALA A 596 21.52 2.25 -12.14
C ALA A 596 21.18 3.43 -11.22
N PHE A 597 21.65 3.41 -9.96
CA PHE A 597 21.52 4.57 -9.07
C PHE A 597 22.41 5.74 -9.53
N SER A 598 23.66 5.47 -9.90
CA SER A 598 24.61 6.51 -10.37
C SER A 598 24.17 7.17 -11.67
N GLU A 599 23.55 6.42 -12.59
CA GLU A 599 22.93 6.95 -13.81
C GLU A 599 21.77 7.88 -13.45
N THR A 600 20.85 7.45 -12.59
CA THR A 600 19.72 8.28 -12.15
C THR A 600 20.19 9.56 -11.42
N LEU A 601 21.23 9.46 -10.58
CA LEU A 601 21.86 10.65 -9.95
C LEU A 601 22.48 11.60 -10.98
N SER A 602 22.93 11.09 -12.13
CA SER A 602 23.47 11.92 -13.19
C SER A 602 22.37 12.68 -13.93
N GLU A 603 21.18 12.08 -14.07
CA GLU A 603 20.00 12.78 -14.61
C GLU A 603 19.34 13.78 -13.63
N THR A 604 19.67 13.72 -12.33
CA THR A 604 19.16 14.60 -11.27
C THR A 604 20.21 15.54 -10.69
N GLU A 605 21.32 15.76 -11.40
CA GLU A 605 22.43 16.66 -11.02
C GLU A 605 23.00 16.40 -9.61
N GLY A 606 22.86 15.15 -9.11
CA GLY A 606 23.28 14.71 -7.79
C GLY A 606 22.22 14.77 -6.69
N ASP A 607 20.99 15.25 -6.97
CA ASP A 607 19.90 15.20 -5.98
C ASP A 607 19.46 13.74 -5.75
N ARG A 608 19.79 13.23 -4.56
CA ARG A 608 19.44 11.87 -4.14
C ARG A 608 17.95 11.68 -3.86
N LEU A 609 17.23 12.73 -3.43
CA LEU A 609 15.80 12.65 -3.15
C LEU A 609 15.00 12.60 -4.47
N GLU A 610 15.37 13.44 -5.45
CA GLU A 610 14.80 13.32 -6.79
C GLU A 610 15.23 12.00 -7.45
N GLY A 611 16.49 11.56 -7.28
CA GLY A 611 16.98 10.28 -7.79
C GLY A 611 16.20 9.08 -7.24
N GLU A 612 15.94 9.03 -5.94
CA GLU A 612 15.09 8.01 -5.32
C GLU A 612 13.63 8.09 -5.81
N ALA A 613 13.07 9.29 -5.95
CA ALA A 613 11.72 9.48 -6.47
C ALA A 613 11.59 9.05 -7.95
N ARG A 614 12.58 9.38 -8.80
CA ARG A 614 12.64 8.94 -10.20
C ARG A 614 12.80 7.43 -10.28
N LEU A 615 13.64 6.80 -9.46
CA LEU A 615 13.80 5.34 -9.45
C LEU A 615 12.59 4.60 -8.91
N LEU A 616 11.83 5.18 -7.98
CA LEU A 616 10.52 4.66 -7.60
C LEU A 616 9.52 4.76 -8.76
N GLY A 617 9.46 5.91 -9.43
CA GLY A 617 8.61 6.14 -10.60
C GLY A 617 8.97 5.24 -11.80
N SER A 618 10.25 5.10 -12.12
CA SER A 618 10.77 4.25 -13.21
C SER A 618 10.82 2.77 -12.84
N SER A 619 10.81 2.42 -11.55
CA SER A 619 10.50 1.05 -11.12
C SER A 619 9.02 0.76 -11.31
N ILE A 620 8.11 1.65 -10.91
CA ILE A 620 6.66 1.48 -11.13
C ILE A 620 6.32 1.39 -12.62
N GLY A 621 6.84 2.31 -13.45
CA GLY A 621 6.70 2.26 -14.91
C GLY A 621 7.42 1.07 -15.54
N GLY A 622 8.64 0.77 -15.09
CA GLY A 622 9.44 -0.36 -15.52
C GLY A 622 8.84 -1.72 -15.14
N PHE A 623 8.01 -1.81 -14.09
CA PHE A 623 7.21 -3.01 -13.83
C PHE A 623 6.18 -3.23 -14.94
N THR A 624 5.55 -2.17 -15.46
CA THR A 624 4.68 -2.27 -16.66
C THR A 624 5.44 -2.45 -17.99
N GLU A 625 6.72 -2.08 -18.08
CA GLU A 625 7.52 -2.30 -19.31
C GLU A 625 8.28 -3.63 -19.33
N GLY A 626 8.65 -4.20 -18.18
CA GLY A 626 9.12 -5.58 -18.08
C GLY A 626 8.07 -6.61 -18.53
N MET A 627 6.78 -6.26 -18.43
CA MET A 627 5.68 -7.03 -19.04
C MET A 627 5.67 -6.98 -20.58
N ARG A 628 6.41 -6.06 -21.22
CA ARG A 628 6.45 -5.88 -22.69
C ARG A 628 7.64 -6.58 -23.36
N THR A 629 8.75 -6.79 -22.65
CA THR A 629 10.05 -7.14 -23.26
C THR A 629 10.40 -8.63 -23.21
N GLY A 630 9.73 -9.45 -22.39
CA GLY A 630 10.00 -10.88 -22.19
C GLY A 630 9.62 -11.83 -23.36
N VAL A 631 9.73 -11.39 -24.62
CA VAL A 631 9.15 -12.08 -25.79
C VAL A 631 10.02 -13.23 -26.34
N ASN A 632 11.33 -13.26 -26.06
CA ASN A 632 12.25 -14.30 -26.56
C ASN A 632 13.20 -14.81 -25.47
N GLY A 633 12.95 -16.02 -24.94
CA GLY A 633 13.85 -16.66 -23.97
C GLY A 633 13.24 -17.92 -23.34
N SER A 634 13.47 -19.09 -23.94
CA SER A 634 12.91 -20.36 -23.46
C SER A 634 13.77 -21.00 -22.34
N GLY A 635 13.50 -20.67 -21.08
CA GLY A 635 13.99 -21.45 -19.94
C GLY A 635 14.29 -20.66 -18.66
N ARG A 636 13.76 -21.18 -17.54
CA ARG A 636 14.11 -20.92 -16.12
C ARG A 636 14.76 -19.56 -15.77
N SER A 637 14.05 -18.81 -14.92
CA SER A 637 14.32 -17.45 -14.43
C SER A 637 13.98 -16.34 -15.43
N ILE A 638 13.44 -15.24 -14.91
CA ILE A 638 13.43 -13.95 -15.60
C ILE A 638 14.86 -13.42 -15.47
N GLY A 639 15.65 -13.58 -16.52
CA GLY A 639 17.10 -13.43 -16.48
C GLY A 639 17.60 -11.99 -16.52
N ASN A 640 18.83 -11.80 -16.02
CA ASN A 640 19.75 -10.67 -16.17
C ASN A 640 19.32 -9.24 -15.81
N GLU A 641 18.04 -8.87 -15.70
CA GLU A 641 17.65 -7.49 -15.32
C GLU A 641 16.52 -7.39 -14.28
N GLY A 642 16.80 -7.98 -13.11
CA GLY A 642 16.46 -7.35 -11.82
C GLY A 642 15.17 -7.77 -11.11
N GLY A 643 14.15 -8.29 -11.80
CA GLY A 643 12.83 -8.57 -11.19
C GLY A 643 12.59 -10.02 -10.74
N ARG A 644 12.45 -10.27 -9.44
CA ARG A 644 11.98 -11.56 -8.88
C ARG A 644 10.53 -11.47 -8.39
N PHE A 645 9.73 -12.50 -8.68
CA PHE A 645 8.35 -12.65 -8.21
C PHE A 645 8.17 -13.98 -7.46
N VAL A 646 7.29 -13.99 -6.46
CA VAL A 646 6.84 -15.19 -5.73
C VAL A 646 5.35 -15.04 -5.41
N ALA A 647 4.56 -16.12 -5.51
CA ALA A 647 3.15 -16.14 -5.11
C ALA A 647 2.85 -17.36 -4.22
N VAL A 648 1.83 -17.24 -3.38
CA VAL A 648 1.33 -18.26 -2.46
C VAL A 648 -0.21 -18.24 -2.52
N GLY A 649 -0.81 -19.40 -2.79
CA GLY A 649 -2.24 -19.50 -3.12
C GLY A 649 -2.58 -19.03 -4.55
N GLY A 650 -3.85 -19.15 -4.90
CA GLY A 650 -4.42 -18.71 -6.18
C GLY A 650 -3.97 -19.48 -7.41
N ASN A 651 -3.98 -18.79 -8.56
CA ASN A 651 -3.61 -19.37 -9.87
C ASN A 651 -2.09 -19.61 -10.05
N GLY A 652 -1.26 -19.02 -9.19
CA GLY A 652 0.07 -19.57 -8.88
C GLY A 652 1.23 -19.30 -9.85
N SER A 653 1.08 -18.46 -10.88
CA SER A 653 2.24 -17.86 -11.59
C SER A 653 1.86 -16.67 -12.47
N TRP A 654 2.82 -15.80 -12.81
CA TRP A 654 2.67 -14.81 -13.90
C TRP A 654 2.37 -15.47 -15.24
N ASP A 655 2.85 -16.69 -15.45
CA ASP A 655 2.62 -17.52 -16.65
C ASP A 655 1.12 -17.77 -16.92
N SER A 656 0.25 -17.53 -15.93
CA SER A 656 -1.21 -17.72 -15.98
C SER A 656 -2.01 -16.43 -16.26
N SER A 657 -1.43 -15.49 -17.01
CA SER A 657 -1.99 -14.15 -17.32
C SER A 657 -2.15 -13.23 -16.10
N GLY A 658 -1.21 -13.33 -15.15
CA GLY A 658 -1.17 -12.51 -13.93
C GLY A 658 -1.80 -13.17 -12.70
N TYR A 659 -1.60 -12.55 -11.54
CA TYR A 659 -2.00 -13.11 -10.25
C TYR A 659 -3.49 -12.83 -9.94
N SER A 660 -4.21 -13.87 -9.49
CA SER A 660 -5.60 -13.79 -9.03
C SER A 660 -5.84 -14.70 -7.80
N ARG A 661 -6.87 -14.39 -6.99
CA ARG A 661 -7.14 -15.14 -5.74
C ARG A 661 -7.40 -16.63 -5.97
N GLY A 662 -8.06 -16.97 -7.09
CA GLY A 662 -8.54 -18.32 -7.38
C GLY A 662 -9.38 -18.94 -6.26
N ASP A 663 -9.52 -20.26 -6.33
CA ASP A 663 -10.17 -21.09 -5.30
C ASP A 663 -9.17 -21.70 -4.31
N ARG A 664 -7.90 -21.88 -4.74
CA ARG A 664 -6.82 -22.42 -3.90
C ARG A 664 -6.37 -21.41 -2.86
N VAL A 665 -6.67 -21.68 -1.59
CA VAL A 665 -6.27 -20.82 -0.47
C VAL A 665 -5.06 -21.38 0.27
N ALA A 666 -4.22 -20.48 0.78
CA ALA A 666 -3.04 -20.77 1.58
C ALA A 666 -2.92 -19.73 2.70
N PRO A 667 -2.19 -20.01 3.80
CA PRO A 667 -1.95 -19.01 4.84
C PRO A 667 -1.07 -17.88 4.29
N ILE A 668 -1.51 -16.64 4.50
CA ILE A 668 -0.87 -15.42 3.96
C ILE A 668 -0.54 -14.38 5.04
N LEU A 669 -1.14 -14.47 6.22
CA LEU A 669 -0.91 -13.60 7.37
C LEU A 669 -1.09 -14.39 8.68
N LEU A 670 -0.37 -14.04 9.73
CA LEU A 670 -0.50 -14.64 11.08
C LEU A 670 -0.71 -13.57 12.15
N ASP A 671 -1.61 -13.81 13.11
CA ASP A 671 -1.59 -13.16 14.42
C ASP A 671 -0.85 -14.09 15.38
N LEU A 672 0.41 -13.78 15.68
CA LEU A 672 1.29 -14.60 16.52
C LEU A 672 1.30 -14.10 17.96
N ARG A 673 1.18 -15.02 18.92
CA ARG A 673 1.18 -14.74 20.37
C ARG A 673 2.20 -15.59 21.12
N PRO A 674 2.84 -15.11 22.21
CA PRO A 674 3.92 -15.82 22.88
C PRO A 674 3.50 -17.20 23.41
N LEU A 675 4.40 -18.20 23.38
CA LEU A 675 4.08 -19.55 23.87
C LEU A 675 3.70 -19.60 25.36
N ASP A 676 4.25 -18.68 26.17
CA ASP A 676 3.91 -18.61 27.59
C ASP A 676 2.43 -18.25 27.82
N GLU A 677 1.72 -17.66 26.84
CA GLU A 677 0.27 -17.41 26.93
C GLU A 677 -0.55 -18.70 27.08
N LEU A 678 -0.05 -19.82 26.55
CA LEU A 678 -0.69 -21.13 26.61
C LEU A 678 -0.48 -21.86 27.94
N LEU A 679 0.49 -21.44 28.77
CA LEU A 679 0.69 -22.01 30.10
C LEU A 679 -0.31 -21.34 31.06
N ASN A 680 -1.56 -21.77 31.01
CA ASN A 680 -2.67 -21.21 31.78
C ASN A 680 -3.60 -22.32 32.30
N PRO A 681 -4.43 -22.07 33.32
CA PRO A 681 -5.32 -23.08 33.91
C PRO A 681 -6.37 -23.74 32.99
N ILE A 682 -6.60 -23.30 31.73
CA ILE A 682 -7.42 -24.07 30.78
C ILE A 682 -6.66 -25.34 30.38
N ASN A 683 -5.38 -25.14 30.05
CA ASN A 683 -4.51 -26.17 29.50
C ASN A 683 -3.79 -26.98 30.59
N PHE A 684 -3.58 -26.37 31.76
CA PHE A 684 -2.88 -26.95 32.90
C PHE A 684 -3.70 -26.78 34.20
N PRO A 685 -4.91 -27.37 34.30
CA PRO A 685 -5.62 -27.47 35.56
C PRO A 685 -4.78 -28.20 36.62
N ASP A 686 -5.04 -27.89 37.89
CA ASP A 686 -4.32 -28.40 39.08
C ASP A 686 -2.79 -28.24 39.10
N GLN A 687 -2.20 -27.54 38.13
CA GLN A 687 -0.75 -27.36 38.00
C GLN A 687 -0.34 -25.89 38.17
N PRO A 688 -0.53 -25.28 39.36
CA PRO A 688 -0.25 -23.87 39.59
C PRO A 688 1.21 -23.49 39.39
N ASP A 689 2.14 -24.43 39.57
CA ASP A 689 3.55 -24.24 39.26
C ASP A 689 3.78 -23.98 37.75
N VAL A 690 3.01 -24.63 36.87
CA VAL A 690 3.15 -24.46 35.41
C VAL A 690 2.68 -23.08 34.98
N TYR A 691 1.47 -22.67 35.38
CA TYR A 691 0.92 -21.37 34.98
C TYR A 691 1.45 -20.16 35.77
N THR A 692 2.31 -20.37 36.77
CA THR A 692 3.05 -19.29 37.45
C THR A 692 4.55 -19.34 37.15
N ARG A 693 5.30 -20.29 37.71
CA ARG A 693 6.77 -20.40 37.59
C ARG A 693 7.21 -20.75 36.18
N VAL A 694 6.73 -21.87 35.63
CA VAL A 694 7.19 -22.40 34.33
C VAL A 694 6.84 -21.42 33.20
N ARG A 695 5.66 -20.79 33.26
CA ARG A 695 5.26 -19.68 32.39
C ARG A 695 6.25 -18.51 32.45
N ALA A 696 6.59 -18.04 33.65
CA ALA A 696 7.50 -16.91 33.84
C ALA A 696 8.91 -17.20 33.34
N GLU A 697 9.42 -18.41 33.62
CA GLU A 697 10.74 -18.87 33.19
C GLU A 697 10.79 -19.09 31.67
N LEU A 698 9.74 -19.65 31.05
CA LEU A 698 9.60 -19.76 29.60
C LEU A 698 9.56 -18.39 28.91
N GLY A 699 8.75 -17.44 29.43
CA GLY A 699 8.72 -16.06 28.92
C GLY A 699 10.08 -15.37 29.01
N GLN A 700 10.83 -15.57 30.10
CA GLN A 700 12.21 -15.12 30.22
C GLN A 700 13.16 -15.84 29.24
N ALA A 701 12.99 -17.15 29.01
CA ALA A 701 13.80 -17.92 28.08
C ALA A 701 13.57 -17.47 26.62
N ILE A 702 12.33 -17.21 26.22
CA ILE A 702 11.98 -16.64 24.91
C ILE A 702 12.62 -15.25 24.74
N ASN A 703 12.46 -14.36 25.74
CA ASN A 703 13.10 -13.03 25.73
C ASN A 703 14.64 -13.12 25.59
N ARG A 704 15.30 -14.01 26.37
CA ARG A 704 16.76 -14.26 26.26
C ARG A 704 17.16 -14.84 24.91
N TYR A 705 16.41 -15.81 24.39
CA TYR A 705 16.66 -16.43 23.09
C TYR A 705 16.64 -15.37 22.00
N LEU A 706 15.58 -14.55 21.96
CA LEU A 706 15.37 -13.53 20.95
C LEU A 706 16.46 -12.44 21.01
N ALA A 707 16.84 -12.00 22.21
CA ALA A 707 17.97 -11.08 22.42
C ALA A 707 19.34 -11.69 22.05
N SER A 708 19.52 -13.01 22.17
CA SER A 708 20.81 -13.67 21.88
C SER A 708 21.09 -13.85 20.37
N GLN A 709 20.06 -13.94 19.54
CA GLN A 709 20.18 -14.22 18.11
C GLN A 709 20.12 -12.96 17.23
N ALA A 710 19.49 -11.89 17.73
CA ALA A 710 19.35 -10.63 17.00
C ALA A 710 20.49 -9.65 17.34
N ARG A 711 21.32 -9.31 16.35
CA ARG A 711 22.22 -8.14 16.44
C ARG A 711 21.47 -6.88 15.98
N PRO A 712 21.83 -5.67 16.46
CA PRO A 712 21.16 -4.44 16.04
C PRO A 712 21.20 -4.30 14.52
N LEU A 713 20.04 -4.00 13.92
CA LEU A 713 19.96 -3.81 12.48
C LEU A 713 20.62 -2.49 12.09
N SER A 714 21.40 -2.53 11.00
CA SER A 714 22.06 -1.32 10.50
C SER A 714 21.05 -0.39 9.84
N ASN A 715 21.06 0.87 10.29
CA ASN A 715 20.36 1.99 9.66
C ASN A 715 21.15 2.57 8.45
N ASP A 716 22.36 2.08 8.16
CA ASP A 716 23.16 2.53 7.02
C ASP A 716 22.41 2.23 5.71
N ARG A 717 21.87 3.28 5.10
CA ARG A 717 21.30 3.23 3.75
C ARG A 717 22.43 3.01 2.75
N LEU A 718 22.54 1.81 2.15
CA LEU A 718 23.58 1.48 1.16
C LEU A 718 23.61 2.49 -0.01
N ILE A 719 22.44 3.00 -0.39
CA ILE A 719 22.22 4.03 -1.41
C ILE A 719 22.97 5.35 -1.13
N SER A 720 23.25 5.67 0.14
CA SER A 720 24.04 6.86 0.52
C SER A 720 25.51 6.76 0.12
N ARG A 721 26.01 5.53 -0.08
CA ARG A 721 27.40 5.23 -0.44
C ARG A 721 27.68 5.38 -1.94
N VAL A 722 26.65 5.56 -2.77
CA VAL A 722 26.81 5.86 -4.19
C VAL A 722 27.33 7.28 -4.36
N THR A 723 28.47 7.44 -5.01
CA THR A 723 29.13 8.72 -5.23
C THR A 723 28.78 9.30 -6.59
N TYR A 724 27.87 10.29 -6.62
CA TYR A 724 27.80 11.19 -7.77
C TYR A 724 29.12 11.94 -7.87
N THR A 725 29.80 11.80 -9.02
CA THR A 725 30.86 12.72 -9.44
C THR A 725 30.24 13.59 -10.51
N ALA A 726 30.11 14.89 -10.24
CA ALA A 726 29.68 15.83 -11.27
C ALA A 726 30.60 15.68 -12.49
N PRO A 727 30.06 15.65 -13.72
CA PRO A 727 30.91 15.65 -14.91
C PRO A 727 31.86 16.85 -14.82
N PRO A 728 33.14 16.71 -15.21
CA PRO A 728 34.05 17.85 -15.23
C PRO A 728 33.37 18.97 -16.05
N PRO A 729 33.38 20.22 -15.56
CA PRO A 729 32.65 21.30 -16.23
C PRO A 729 33.07 21.33 -17.69
N GLU A 730 32.09 21.30 -18.59
CA GLU A 730 32.32 21.21 -20.02
C GLU A 730 33.32 22.31 -20.41
N PRO A 731 34.49 21.97 -20.96
CA PRO A 731 35.59 22.91 -21.10
C PRO A 731 35.11 24.10 -21.91
N GLU A 732 35.17 25.32 -21.31
CA GLU A 732 34.46 26.51 -21.80
C GLU A 732 34.52 26.57 -23.33
N PRO A 733 33.38 26.43 -24.04
CA PRO A 733 33.40 26.11 -25.46
C PRO A 733 34.17 27.19 -26.21
N GLU A 734 35.33 26.81 -26.79
CA GLU A 734 36.27 27.75 -27.41
C GLU A 734 35.49 28.75 -28.27
N PRO A 735 35.61 30.07 -28.02
CA PRO A 735 34.58 31.04 -28.35
C PRO A 735 34.21 30.96 -29.84
N GLY A 736 33.05 30.36 -30.10
CA GLY A 736 32.66 29.88 -31.41
C GLY A 736 32.82 30.97 -32.49
N PRO A 737 33.32 30.60 -33.69
CA PRO A 737 33.90 31.55 -34.64
C PRO A 737 32.94 32.71 -34.93
N GLN A 738 33.34 33.92 -34.50
CA GLN A 738 32.45 35.07 -34.30
C GLN A 738 31.46 35.25 -35.47
N ILE A 739 30.18 35.11 -35.15
CA ILE A 739 29.07 35.23 -36.10
C ILE A 739 28.75 36.71 -36.29
N GLU A 740 29.20 37.26 -37.41
CA GLU A 740 28.89 38.64 -37.79
C GLU A 740 27.46 38.74 -38.34
N GLU A 741 26.79 39.86 -38.07
CA GLU A 741 25.48 40.19 -38.63
C GLU A 741 25.55 41.44 -39.50
N TRP A 742 25.18 41.30 -40.78
CA TRP A 742 25.32 42.32 -41.80
C TRP A 742 23.99 42.67 -42.46
N HIS A 743 23.59 43.93 -42.39
CA HIS A 743 22.41 44.46 -43.04
C HIS A 743 22.79 45.09 -44.39
N VAL A 744 22.30 44.50 -45.47
CA VAL A 744 22.51 44.95 -46.86
C VAL A 744 21.22 45.58 -47.36
N TYR A 745 21.21 46.88 -47.63
CA TYR A 745 19.98 47.56 -48.04
C TYR A 745 20.16 48.69 -49.05
N VAL A 746 19.09 49.06 -49.74
CA VAL A 746 19.06 50.20 -50.66
C VAL A 746 18.22 51.33 -50.06
N PRO A 747 18.81 52.32 -49.37
CA PRO A 747 18.06 53.48 -48.89
C PRO A 747 17.41 54.32 -50.01
N GLN A 748 17.95 54.28 -51.24
CA GLN A 748 17.46 55.11 -52.35
C GLN A 748 17.75 54.51 -53.72
N ILE A 749 16.75 54.56 -54.60
CA ILE A 749 16.87 54.37 -56.05
C ILE A 749 16.36 55.62 -56.78
N ASN A 750 16.88 55.89 -57.97
CA ASN A 750 16.49 57.00 -58.82
C ASN A 750 16.53 56.57 -60.30
N CYS A 751 15.52 56.92 -61.10
CA CYS A 751 15.56 56.77 -62.55
C CYS A 751 15.29 58.09 -63.30
N ARG A 752 16.18 58.40 -64.24
CA ARG A 752 16.15 59.62 -65.07
C ARG A 752 16.08 59.27 -66.56
N LYS A 753 15.04 59.74 -67.25
CA LYS A 753 14.89 59.63 -68.71
C LYS A 753 15.88 60.53 -69.44
N VAL A 754 16.61 59.95 -70.40
CA VAL A 754 17.59 60.65 -71.26
C VAL A 754 16.99 61.10 -72.60
N GLY A 755 15.75 60.69 -72.91
CA GLY A 755 15.02 61.08 -74.12
C GLY A 755 13.52 60.75 -74.01
N VAL A 756 12.76 60.99 -75.09
CA VAL A 756 11.28 60.86 -75.15
C VAL A 756 10.83 59.38 -75.28
N GLY A 757 11.47 58.46 -74.56
CA GLY A 757 11.28 57.01 -74.68
C GLY A 757 10.21 56.42 -73.73
N THR A 758 9.64 55.28 -74.14
CA THR A 758 8.52 54.56 -73.49
C THR A 758 8.82 53.88 -72.14
N THR A 759 10.02 54.05 -71.58
CA THR A 759 10.41 53.42 -70.30
C THR A 759 9.83 54.20 -69.13
N ASN A 760 8.71 53.73 -68.58
CA ASN A 760 8.07 54.37 -67.43
C ASN A 760 8.46 53.74 -66.09
N GLU A 761 8.70 52.43 -66.03
CA GLU A 761 9.04 51.69 -64.80
C GLU A 761 10.39 50.97 -64.93
N VAL A 762 11.21 51.10 -63.89
CA VAL A 762 12.44 50.35 -63.65
C VAL A 762 12.18 49.35 -62.53
N VAL A 763 12.34 48.05 -62.85
CA VAL A 763 12.26 46.95 -61.87
C VAL A 763 13.64 46.30 -61.75
N GLY A 764 14.02 45.88 -60.55
CA GLY A 764 15.27 45.12 -60.37
C GLY A 764 15.29 44.26 -59.12
N THR A 765 15.88 43.08 -59.25
CA THR A 765 16.09 42.14 -58.16
C THR A 765 17.53 42.21 -57.70
N ILE A 766 17.73 42.53 -56.42
CA ILE A 766 19.01 42.27 -55.74
C ILE A 766 19.03 40.81 -55.31
N ARG A 767 20.15 40.13 -55.50
CA ARG A 767 20.38 38.75 -55.03
C ARG A 767 21.71 38.65 -54.31
N ILE A 768 21.73 37.85 -53.25
CA ILE A 768 22.97 37.45 -52.56
C ILE A 768 23.28 36.01 -52.96
N THR A 769 24.51 35.76 -53.41
CA THR A 769 24.93 34.45 -53.92
C THR A 769 26.31 34.08 -53.38
N SER A 770 26.49 32.84 -52.92
CA SER A 770 27.79 32.26 -52.56
C SER A 770 28.72 32.16 -53.77
N ALA A 771 29.98 32.57 -53.62
CA ALA A 771 31.04 32.19 -54.54
C ALA A 771 31.26 30.66 -54.44
N GLY A 772 30.96 29.94 -55.52
CA GLY A 772 30.98 28.47 -55.57
C GLY A 772 29.70 27.85 -56.16
N GLY A 773 28.58 28.58 -56.20
CA GLY A 773 27.34 28.12 -56.86
C GLY A 773 26.50 27.11 -56.07
N THR A 774 27.02 26.56 -54.98
CA THR A 774 26.30 25.65 -54.08
C THR A 774 25.06 26.34 -53.46
N PRO A 775 23.85 25.74 -53.55
CA PRO A 775 22.63 26.31 -52.99
C PRO A 775 22.58 26.28 -51.44
N ASN A 776 23.25 27.25 -50.80
CA ASN A 776 23.12 27.45 -49.35
C ASN A 776 21.78 28.15 -49.04
N GLY A 777 21.11 27.76 -47.94
CA GLY A 777 19.79 28.27 -47.51
C GLY A 777 19.68 29.77 -47.17
N PHE A 778 20.70 30.56 -47.46
CA PHE A 778 20.80 32.01 -47.18
C PHE A 778 20.71 32.88 -48.45
N ALA A 779 20.29 32.30 -49.59
CA ALA A 779 20.18 32.97 -50.88
C ALA A 779 18.98 33.96 -50.94
N GLN A 780 19.07 35.08 -50.22
CA GLN A 780 18.03 36.11 -50.21
C GLN A 780 17.94 36.88 -51.53
N SER A 781 16.71 37.28 -51.88
CA SER A 781 16.46 38.22 -52.97
C SER A 781 15.33 39.19 -52.65
N LYS A 782 15.45 40.44 -53.11
CA LYS A 782 14.44 41.50 -52.92
C LYS A 782 14.25 42.26 -54.23
N GLU A 783 12.99 42.54 -54.57
CA GLU A 783 12.63 43.35 -55.74
C GLU A 783 12.48 44.84 -55.37
N LEU A 784 13.04 45.70 -56.20
CA LEU A 784 12.93 47.15 -56.16
C LEU A 784 12.19 47.64 -57.42
N ARG A 785 11.46 48.76 -57.28
CA ARG A 785 10.68 49.38 -58.35
C ARG A 785 10.67 50.89 -58.21
N THR A 786 11.06 51.60 -59.26
CA THR A 786 10.89 53.06 -59.36
C THR A 786 10.41 53.46 -60.74
N ASP A 787 9.57 54.48 -60.79
CA ASP A 787 9.23 55.15 -62.04
C ASP A 787 10.42 55.95 -62.57
N CYS A 788 10.33 56.38 -63.83
CA CYS A 788 11.36 57.12 -64.54
C CYS A 788 10.84 58.47 -65.06
N GLU A 789 11.43 59.57 -64.61
CA GLU A 789 11.01 60.94 -64.95
C GLU A 789 11.97 61.67 -65.89
N ARG A 790 11.44 62.66 -66.62
CA ARG A 790 12.20 63.53 -67.52
C ARG A 790 12.55 64.83 -66.80
N GLY A 791 13.80 64.96 -66.36
CA GLY A 791 14.28 66.17 -65.67
C GLY A 791 15.74 66.06 -65.22
N GLY A 792 16.24 67.07 -64.50
CA GLY A 792 17.58 67.04 -63.92
C GLY A 792 17.72 66.04 -62.77
N ASN A 793 16.68 65.91 -61.94
CA ASN A 793 16.70 65.16 -60.69
C ASN A 793 16.34 63.67 -60.80
N GLY A 794 15.50 63.30 -61.78
CA GLY A 794 14.91 61.96 -61.90
C GLY A 794 13.90 61.60 -60.80
N ALA A 795 13.10 60.58 -61.04
CA ALA A 795 12.13 60.06 -60.08
C ALA A 795 12.91 59.32 -58.98
N LYS A 796 12.75 59.75 -57.72
CA LYS A 796 13.47 59.23 -56.56
C LYS A 796 12.53 58.43 -55.68
N LYS A 797 12.84 57.16 -55.44
CA LYS A 797 12.18 56.34 -54.43
C LYS A 797 13.15 56.00 -53.31
N ASN A 798 12.76 56.35 -52.09
CA ASN A 798 13.49 55.97 -50.89
C ASN A 798 12.85 54.70 -50.31
N TYR A 799 13.64 53.89 -49.62
CA TYR A 799 13.17 52.75 -48.86
C TYR A 799 13.55 52.91 -47.39
N SER A 800 12.68 52.45 -46.50
CA SER A 800 12.89 52.46 -45.07
C SER A 800 14.00 51.48 -44.65
N TYR A 801 14.53 51.70 -43.45
CA TYR A 801 15.42 50.79 -42.75
C TYR A 801 14.71 50.31 -41.49
N ARG A 802 13.76 49.38 -41.64
CA ARG A 802 13.19 48.62 -40.53
C ARG A 802 13.49 47.15 -40.74
N ALA A 803 13.88 46.46 -39.69
CA ALA A 803 14.13 45.03 -39.72
C ALA A 803 12.79 44.27 -39.70
N SER A 804 12.16 44.12 -40.86
CA SER A 804 11.04 43.20 -41.07
C SER A 804 11.19 42.49 -42.41
N ASP A 805 10.87 41.19 -42.44
CA ASP A 805 11.13 40.35 -43.62
C ASP A 805 10.29 40.73 -44.85
N ASN A 806 9.24 41.52 -44.65
CA ASN A 806 8.35 42.00 -45.71
C ASN A 806 8.77 43.35 -46.33
N GLU A 807 9.73 44.10 -45.75
CA GLU A 807 10.13 45.38 -46.37
C GLU A 807 10.96 45.17 -47.66
N PRO A 808 10.61 45.87 -48.77
CA PRO A 808 11.34 45.76 -50.02
C PRO A 808 12.65 46.54 -49.95
N GLY A 809 13.77 45.82 -49.93
CA GLY A 809 15.10 46.40 -50.11
C GLY A 809 16.07 46.32 -48.94
N LEU A 810 15.70 45.68 -47.81
CA LEU A 810 16.63 45.19 -46.78
C LEU A 810 16.82 43.67 -46.92
N MET A 811 18.04 43.21 -46.70
CA MET A 811 18.45 41.80 -46.60
C MET A 811 19.37 41.66 -45.38
N ILE A 812 19.24 40.55 -44.64
CA ILE A 812 19.97 40.29 -43.39
C ILE A 812 20.83 39.05 -43.61
N LEU A 813 22.14 39.19 -43.40
CA LEU A 813 23.11 38.09 -43.42
C LEU A 813 23.65 37.83 -42.03
N ARG A 814 23.80 36.56 -41.68
CA ARG A 814 24.44 36.08 -40.46
C ARG A 814 25.41 34.96 -40.83
N GLY A 815 26.61 34.97 -40.27
CA GLY A 815 27.62 33.93 -40.53
C GLY A 815 29.01 34.33 -40.04
N THR A 816 29.96 33.39 -40.07
CA THR A 816 31.36 33.68 -39.72
C THR A 816 32.00 34.64 -40.72
N ARG A 817 33.08 35.35 -40.32
CA ARG A 817 33.81 36.30 -41.19
C ARG A 817 34.11 35.73 -42.59
N ASP A 818 34.51 34.46 -42.68
CA ASP A 818 34.86 33.80 -43.95
C ASP A 818 33.65 33.29 -44.73
N GLN A 819 32.50 33.06 -44.09
CA GLN A 819 31.23 32.90 -44.81
C GLN A 819 30.79 34.24 -45.41
N ILE A 820 30.84 35.33 -44.62
CA ILE A 820 30.51 36.69 -45.07
C ILE A 820 31.36 37.13 -46.26
N ARG A 821 32.68 36.87 -46.22
CA ARG A 821 33.61 37.16 -47.33
C ARG A 821 33.28 36.44 -48.64
N ARG A 822 32.69 35.23 -48.58
CA ARG A 822 32.35 34.41 -49.75
C ARG A 822 31.05 34.83 -50.44
N TYR A 823 30.21 35.68 -49.84
CA TYR A 823 29.01 36.18 -50.51
C TYR A 823 29.34 37.26 -51.55
N GLN A 824 28.76 37.13 -52.74
CA GLN A 824 28.76 38.14 -53.78
C GLN A 824 27.38 38.78 -53.89
N LEU A 825 27.34 40.11 -54.04
CA LEU A 825 26.10 40.86 -54.25
C LEU A 825 25.88 41.04 -55.76
N LYS A 826 24.87 40.36 -56.32
CA LYS A 826 24.53 40.40 -57.74
C LYS A 826 23.22 41.15 -57.97
N PHE A 827 23.29 42.20 -58.77
CA PHE A 827 22.18 43.07 -59.11
C PHE A 827 21.68 42.73 -60.51
N ASN A 828 20.40 42.39 -60.65
CA ASN A 828 19.78 42.05 -61.92
C ASN A 828 18.59 43.00 -62.14
N PHE A 829 18.68 43.85 -63.15
CA PHE A 829 17.69 44.88 -63.44
C PHE A 829 16.97 44.57 -64.77
N SER A 830 15.67 44.84 -64.86
CA SER A 830 14.84 44.61 -66.05
C SER A 830 13.97 45.82 -66.34
N TRP A 831 14.17 46.43 -67.51
CA TRP A 831 13.45 47.64 -67.90
C TRP A 831 12.08 47.30 -68.49
N LYS A 832 11.01 47.91 -67.95
CA LYS A 832 9.65 47.78 -68.46
C LYS A 832 9.26 49.02 -69.28
N TYR A 833 8.73 48.77 -70.47
CA TYR A 833 8.34 49.80 -71.42
C TYR A 833 6.81 49.75 -71.58
N ARG A 834 6.13 50.90 -71.57
CA ARG A 834 4.70 51.01 -71.89
C ARG A 834 4.53 51.68 -73.26
N GLY A 835 3.98 50.96 -74.22
CA GLY A 835 3.53 51.49 -75.52
C GLY A 835 4.11 50.77 -76.74
N VAL A 836 3.21 50.28 -77.60
CA VAL A 836 3.34 49.78 -78.99
C VAL A 836 4.35 48.64 -79.26
N THR A 837 5.54 48.64 -78.68
CA THR A 837 6.51 47.53 -78.82
C THR A 837 6.30 46.48 -77.73
N ASN A 838 5.52 45.44 -78.05
CA ASN A 838 5.16 44.37 -77.10
C ASN A 838 6.37 43.56 -76.57
N GLY A 839 6.35 43.29 -75.26
CA GLY A 839 6.88 42.06 -74.65
C GLY A 839 8.39 41.94 -74.36
N LYS A 840 9.29 42.66 -75.04
CA LYS A 840 10.74 42.43 -74.87
C LYS A 840 11.35 43.13 -73.63
N ASN A 841 11.12 42.54 -72.45
CA ASN A 841 11.91 42.77 -71.24
C ASN A 841 13.41 42.70 -71.58
N ARG A 842 14.18 43.75 -71.25
CA ARG A 842 15.64 43.76 -71.42
C ARG A 842 16.31 43.81 -70.07
N THR A 843 17.01 42.75 -69.73
CA THR A 843 17.79 42.64 -68.51
C THR A 843 19.19 43.24 -68.66
N SER A 844 19.74 43.69 -67.54
CA SER A 844 21.15 44.04 -67.35
C SER A 844 21.57 43.57 -65.97
N SER A 845 22.74 42.96 -65.83
CA SER A 845 23.25 42.52 -64.53
C SER A 845 24.66 43.01 -64.28
N ARG A 846 24.99 43.18 -62.99
CA ARG A 846 26.34 43.47 -62.53
C ARG A 846 26.54 42.87 -61.14
N THR A 847 27.67 42.20 -60.95
CA THR A 847 28.12 41.77 -59.62
C THR A 847 28.98 42.88 -59.02
N LEU A 848 28.83 43.14 -57.72
CA LEU A 848 29.82 43.91 -56.97
C LEU A 848 30.86 42.94 -56.41
N ALA A 849 32.05 42.95 -57.01
CA ALA A 849 33.18 42.11 -56.58
C ALA A 849 33.88 42.66 -55.31
N SER A 850 33.69 43.94 -55.00
CA SER A 850 34.30 44.60 -53.85
C SER A 850 33.28 45.47 -53.09
N THR A 851 32.91 45.01 -51.91
CA THR A 851 32.30 45.81 -50.83
C THR A 851 33.03 45.47 -49.53
N PRO A 852 32.85 46.24 -48.44
CA PRO A 852 33.49 45.93 -47.15
C PRO A 852 33.17 44.54 -46.58
N MET A 853 32.07 43.90 -47.00
CA MET A 853 31.79 42.50 -46.65
C MET A 853 32.87 41.54 -47.15
N GLN A 854 33.28 41.65 -48.41
CA GLN A 854 34.32 40.80 -49.03
C GLN A 854 35.75 41.22 -48.65
N GLY A 855 35.94 42.51 -48.29
CA GLY A 855 37.25 43.08 -47.97
C GLY A 855 37.65 42.99 -46.50
N GLY A 856 38.34 44.03 -46.02
CA GLY A 856 38.83 44.16 -44.65
C GLY A 856 37.75 44.23 -43.56
N GLY A 857 36.47 44.38 -43.93
CA GLY A 857 35.35 44.47 -42.99
C GLY A 857 34.86 45.90 -42.76
N LEU A 858 34.00 46.03 -41.75
CA LEU A 858 33.61 47.26 -41.08
C LEU A 858 33.71 47.00 -39.58
N GLU A 859 33.96 48.04 -38.80
CA GLU A 859 33.71 48.01 -37.36
C GLU A 859 32.20 47.85 -37.09
N ILE A 860 31.86 47.41 -35.88
CA ILE A 860 30.46 47.29 -35.42
C ILE A 860 29.75 48.65 -35.52
N ASP A 861 28.46 48.60 -35.87
CA ASP A 861 27.58 49.73 -36.16
C ASP A 861 27.97 50.67 -37.32
N LYS A 862 29.15 50.53 -37.93
CA LYS A 862 29.52 51.36 -39.09
C LYS A 862 28.80 50.88 -40.35
N SER A 863 28.56 51.82 -41.27
CA SER A 863 27.98 51.52 -42.59
C SER A 863 28.75 52.19 -43.72
N HIS A 864 28.87 51.50 -44.85
CA HIS A 864 29.44 52.02 -46.09
C HIS A 864 28.33 52.14 -47.15
N THR A 865 28.28 53.25 -47.88
CA THR A 865 27.28 53.50 -48.93
C THR A 865 27.93 53.65 -50.30
N THR A 866 27.79 52.64 -51.15
CA THR A 866 28.26 52.68 -52.54
C THR A 866 27.15 53.25 -53.44
N THR A 867 27.42 54.34 -54.15
CA THR A 867 26.51 54.84 -55.20
C THR A 867 26.85 54.18 -56.53
N TRP A 868 25.86 53.55 -57.15
CA TRP A 868 26.01 52.72 -58.34
C TRP A 868 25.13 53.27 -59.46
N THR A 869 25.71 53.56 -60.62
CA THR A 869 25.02 54.15 -61.77
C THR A 869 25.02 53.20 -62.97
N VAL A 870 23.87 53.05 -63.61
CA VAL A 870 23.70 52.35 -64.89
C VAL A 870 23.18 53.35 -65.92
N SER A 871 24.00 53.66 -66.93
CA SER A 871 23.62 54.56 -68.03
C SER A 871 24.01 53.93 -69.37
N PRO A 872 23.17 53.04 -69.93
CA PRO A 872 23.40 52.46 -71.25
C PRO A 872 23.12 53.53 -72.33
N LYS A 873 23.95 53.61 -73.37
CA LYS A 873 23.77 54.58 -74.47
C LYS A 873 22.31 54.60 -74.97
N ARG A 874 21.69 55.79 -74.99
CA ARG A 874 20.30 56.06 -75.38
C ARG A 874 19.21 55.38 -74.51
N ARG A 875 19.44 55.13 -73.22
CA ARG A 875 18.45 54.58 -72.26
C ARG A 875 18.38 55.42 -70.97
N PRO A 876 17.39 55.22 -70.08
CA PRO A 876 17.37 55.89 -68.78
C PRO A 876 18.62 55.63 -67.95
N GLU A 877 19.04 56.65 -67.20
CA GLU A 877 20.10 56.60 -66.20
C GLU A 877 19.48 56.18 -64.86
N VAL A 878 19.91 55.04 -64.31
CA VAL A 878 19.44 54.54 -63.00
C VAL A 878 20.56 54.66 -61.97
N LYS A 879 20.27 55.30 -60.84
CA LYS A 879 21.19 55.48 -59.72
C LYS A 879 20.66 54.78 -58.48
N LEU A 880 21.44 53.86 -57.95
CA LEU A 880 21.15 53.07 -56.76
C LEU A 880 22.15 53.49 -55.66
N LYS A 881 21.68 53.80 -54.46
CA LYS A 881 22.54 53.83 -53.27
C LYS A 881 22.41 52.49 -52.57
N LEU A 882 23.45 51.67 -52.62
CA LEU A 882 23.55 50.46 -51.81
C LEU A 882 24.28 50.82 -50.51
N ARG A 883 23.76 50.39 -49.36
CA ARG A 883 24.43 50.50 -48.07
C ARG A 883 24.60 49.11 -47.45
N VAL A 884 25.80 48.86 -46.92
CA VAL A 884 26.09 47.70 -46.07
C VAL A 884 26.43 48.21 -44.68
N LYS A 885 25.88 47.61 -43.63
CA LYS A 885 26.15 47.93 -42.22
C LYS A 885 26.45 46.64 -41.45
N ARG A 886 27.49 46.65 -40.61
CA ARG A 886 27.72 45.60 -39.60
C ARG A 886 26.93 45.93 -38.33
N ILE A 887 26.27 44.94 -37.73
CA ILE A 887 25.43 45.08 -36.53
C ILE A 887 26.13 44.49 -35.31
N LYS A 888 26.89 43.41 -35.51
CA LYS A 888 27.83 42.75 -34.61
C LYS A 888 28.82 41.98 -35.47
#